data_AF-A0A815HPE9-F1
#
_entry.id   AF-A0A815HPE9-F1
#
_cell.length_a   1.000
_cell.length_b   1.000
_cell.length_c   1.000
_cell.angle_alpha   90.00
_cell.angle_beta   90.00
_cell.angle_gamma   90.00
#
_symmetry.space_group_name_H-M   'P 1'
#
loop_
_entity.id
_entity.type
_entity.pdbx_description
1 polymer ?
#
loop_
_entity_poly.entity_id
_entity_poly.type
_entity_poly.pdbx_seq_one_letter_code
_entity_poly.pdbx_strand_id
1 'polypeptide(L)'
;MLKEIVITISTGGNALINVGPNMYGKISPIFQERLRQMGSWLQVNGEAIYATKPWKYQNDTINPNVWYTSSKDNKFVYAFLLIWPKDSNEIILGAPLSSPRTIVTLLGSTADSVPWNIASGDRGIVIDASAIKLHLLQKYGIFNRSHLNNSSIDHHFETFSNHNHSSIRKTRSKSIIHATIRPLRTSHPTNNNSIQRNNNKLFSISNIINTDDYRDQSENSSIIQKSSEFQTNSMNFVNVNKIHRHFLLQPQTFENKRNDLYVTVSKIRKFRLKPSKVAHHARKNVWSDNFNTTNDHHQDSKNNQKKLYSKQCLAALIISILLVIAVIITTLLIFLIKPQTTSTSTSSTKVAVLRWNTSGITIAGITTMSGNTSNQLNQPWDLALDWSNALYVTDQRNNRVQKFLMDMSAGTTIAGQANATGGLTLNYLRGPLGIIVDENSNIYVSDNNNDRIVIWSNGATSGSLFAGNGTTGNSINQLDDPYGLAHDPNSDAIYIADYNNHRIMRYFQNNSSGTLVAGGNGNGKNQTQLSLPTAIYFDSLSNSLLIVNTGAHNIVRWVLGESSWTLVAGNINGTAGISSMHLKSPTDVTLDPMGNMYVADRNNQRIQFYPVGETNGTTIAGRTGITGSNSTLFDTPSSIILDNQLNLYVVDRFNHRIQKFLRY
;
A
#
# COMPACT_ATOMS: atom_id res chain seq x y z
N MET A 1 6.68 10.22 -4.68
CA MET A 1 7.66 10.05 -3.58
C MET A 1 8.72 11.16 -3.58
N LEU A 2 9.73 11.16 -4.46
CA LEU A 2 10.82 12.18 -4.40
C LEU A 2 10.32 13.64 -4.48
N LYS A 3 9.33 13.93 -5.35
CA LYS A 3 8.60 15.22 -5.39
C LYS A 3 8.10 15.63 -3.99
N GLU A 4 7.32 14.77 -3.35
CA GLU A 4 6.74 15.03 -2.02
C GLU A 4 7.81 15.29 -0.95
N ILE A 5 8.92 14.55 -0.98
CA ILE A 5 10.04 14.74 -0.05
C ILE A 5 10.67 16.13 -0.27
N VAL A 6 10.95 16.51 -1.51
CA VAL A 6 11.50 17.83 -1.87
C VAL A 6 10.56 18.95 -1.42
N ILE A 7 9.26 18.88 -1.74
CA ILE A 7 8.28 19.91 -1.39
C ILE A 7 8.14 20.04 0.14
N THR A 8 8.05 18.90 0.84
CA THR A 8 7.88 18.84 2.29
C THR A 8 9.09 19.43 3.02
N ILE A 9 10.30 19.08 2.60
CA ILE A 9 11.54 19.58 3.22
C ILE A 9 11.78 21.07 2.88
N SER A 10 11.47 21.49 1.65
CA SER A 10 11.58 22.91 1.23
C SER A 10 10.61 23.81 2.01
N THR A 11 9.44 23.29 2.41
CA THR A 11 8.45 23.99 3.26
C THR A 11 8.68 23.82 4.77
N GLY A 12 9.65 23.00 5.18
CA GLY A 12 10.02 22.80 6.59
C GLY A 12 9.22 21.73 7.33
N GLY A 13 8.38 20.98 6.62
CA GLY A 13 7.72 19.78 7.14
C GLY A 13 8.67 18.59 7.26
N ASN A 14 8.23 17.55 7.98
CA ASN A 14 8.94 16.29 8.08
C ASN A 14 8.32 15.26 7.13
N ALA A 15 9.09 14.75 6.17
CA ALA A 15 8.62 13.73 5.23
C ALA A 15 8.56 12.35 5.92
N LEU A 16 7.38 11.96 6.39
CA LEU A 16 7.17 10.63 6.98
C LEU A 16 7.09 9.56 5.89
N ILE A 17 8.08 8.67 5.85
CA ILE A 17 8.14 7.56 4.90
C ILE A 17 7.62 6.32 5.62
N ASN A 18 6.33 6.03 5.45
CA ASN A 18 5.66 4.90 6.10
C ASN A 18 5.99 3.57 5.39
N VAL A 19 7.22 3.09 5.59
CA VAL A 19 7.69 1.77 5.15
C VAL A 19 8.16 0.98 6.37
N GLY A 20 7.26 0.15 6.90
CA GLY A 20 7.58 -0.83 7.93
C GLY A 20 7.84 -2.22 7.33
N PRO A 21 8.51 -3.12 8.08
CA PRO A 21 8.33 -4.54 7.87
C PRO A 21 6.88 -4.95 8.15
N ASN A 22 6.40 -6.01 7.51
CA ASN A 22 5.17 -6.69 7.91
C ASN A 22 5.36 -7.39 9.27
N MET A 23 4.29 -8.01 9.79
CA MET A 23 4.29 -8.76 11.06
C MET A 23 5.33 -9.90 11.16
N TYR A 24 5.97 -10.28 10.04
CA TYR A 24 7.02 -11.30 9.94
C TYR A 24 8.43 -10.70 9.79
N GLY A 25 8.61 -9.40 10.03
CA GLY A 25 9.90 -8.71 9.93
C GLY A 25 10.37 -8.41 8.50
N LYS A 26 9.53 -8.64 7.48
CA LYS A 26 9.91 -8.48 6.06
C LYS A 26 9.31 -7.22 5.45
N ILE A 27 10.15 -6.38 4.84
CA ILE A 27 9.72 -5.29 3.95
C ILE A 27 9.39 -5.91 2.58
N SER A 28 8.24 -5.55 1.96
CA SER A 28 7.84 -6.06 0.65
C SER A 28 8.87 -5.70 -0.45
N PRO A 29 9.15 -6.56 -1.46
CA PRO A 29 10.16 -6.31 -2.49
C PRO A 29 10.07 -4.93 -3.16
N ILE A 30 8.86 -4.51 -3.56
CA ILE A 30 8.61 -3.16 -4.14
C ILE A 30 9.00 -2.03 -3.18
N PHE A 31 8.81 -2.20 -1.87
CA PHE A 31 9.27 -1.23 -0.87
C PHE A 31 10.79 -1.30 -0.65
N GLN A 32 11.41 -2.49 -0.70
CA GLN A 32 12.86 -2.60 -0.66
C GLN A 32 13.51 -1.87 -1.84
N GLU A 33 12.99 -2.05 -3.06
CA GLU A 33 13.54 -1.39 -4.25
C GLU A 33 13.28 0.11 -4.25
N ARG A 34 12.09 0.58 -3.84
CA ARG A 34 11.84 2.02 -3.61
C ARG A 34 12.80 2.62 -2.57
N LEU A 35 13.09 1.92 -1.48
CA LEU A 35 14.08 2.35 -0.48
C LEU A 35 15.51 2.35 -1.04
N ARG A 36 15.89 1.37 -1.88
CA ARG A 36 17.21 1.32 -2.56
C ARG A 36 17.37 2.48 -3.53
N GLN A 37 16.40 2.72 -4.41
CA GLN A 37 16.43 3.83 -5.37
C GLN A 37 16.48 5.19 -4.67
N MET A 38 15.71 5.36 -3.59
CA MET A 38 15.77 6.55 -2.75
C MET A 38 17.11 6.69 -2.03
N GLY A 39 17.70 5.60 -1.53
CA GLY A 39 19.03 5.59 -0.92
C GLY A 39 20.10 6.05 -1.91
N SER A 40 20.11 5.51 -3.13
CA SER A 40 21.00 5.94 -4.22
C SER A 40 20.80 7.40 -4.60
N TRP A 41 19.57 7.92 -4.58
CA TRP A 41 19.29 9.33 -4.82
C TRP A 41 19.75 10.24 -3.67
N LEU A 42 19.54 9.82 -2.41
CA LEU A 42 20.01 10.52 -1.22
C LEU A 42 21.54 10.45 -1.03
N GLN A 43 22.21 9.45 -1.60
CA GLN A 43 23.68 9.38 -1.60
C GLN A 43 24.31 10.54 -2.37
N VAL A 44 23.65 11.04 -3.43
CA VAL A 44 24.12 12.18 -4.24
C VAL A 44 23.52 13.50 -3.77
N ASN A 45 22.24 13.51 -3.39
CA ASN A 45 21.46 14.73 -3.20
C ASN A 45 21.06 14.97 -1.74
N GLY A 46 21.47 14.09 -0.83
CA GLY A 46 21.05 14.11 0.58
C GLY A 46 21.53 15.33 1.36
N GLU A 47 22.67 15.93 1.01
CA GLU A 47 23.11 17.17 1.67
C GLU A 47 22.08 18.28 1.52
N ALA A 48 21.43 18.39 0.35
CA ALA A 48 20.37 19.36 0.09
C ALA A 48 19.06 19.07 0.87
N ILE A 49 18.93 17.87 1.46
CA ILE A 49 17.72 17.37 2.13
C ILE A 49 17.86 17.29 3.66
N TYR A 50 18.93 16.69 4.20
CA TYR A 50 19.11 16.54 5.65
C TYR A 50 20.05 17.60 6.26
N ALA A 51 20.94 18.23 5.48
CA ALA A 51 21.89 19.25 5.99
C ALA A 51 21.37 20.69 5.81
N THR A 52 20.10 20.85 5.42
CA THR A 52 19.48 22.12 5.06
C THR A 52 18.36 22.57 6.00
N LYS A 53 17.71 23.68 5.63
CA LYS A 53 16.51 24.29 6.19
C LYS A 53 15.73 24.97 5.03
N PRO A 54 14.44 25.31 5.21
CA PRO A 54 13.69 26.12 4.25
C PRO A 54 14.45 27.39 3.86
N TRP A 55 14.45 27.72 2.57
CA TRP A 55 14.98 29.01 2.10
C TRP A 55 13.89 30.09 2.11
N LYS A 56 14.27 31.36 1.87
CA LYS A 56 13.34 32.51 1.91
C LYS A 56 12.20 32.37 0.89
N TYR A 57 12.48 31.76 -0.25
CA TYR A 57 11.52 31.40 -1.28
C TYR A 57 11.56 29.88 -1.42
N GLN A 58 10.49 29.19 -1.05
CA GLN A 58 10.48 27.71 -1.00
C GLN A 58 10.19 27.10 -2.38
N ASN A 59 9.37 27.77 -3.19
CA ASN A 59 9.13 27.51 -4.60
C ASN A 59 9.64 28.70 -5.42
N ASP A 60 10.00 28.50 -6.69
CA ASP A 60 10.54 29.55 -7.53
C ASP A 60 9.48 30.52 -8.09
N THR A 61 9.85 31.78 -8.26
CA THR A 61 8.97 32.85 -8.72
C THR A 61 8.71 32.86 -10.23
N ILE A 62 9.43 32.04 -11.01
CA ILE A 62 9.24 31.90 -12.47
C ILE A 62 8.94 30.45 -12.84
N ASN A 63 9.65 29.48 -12.25
CA ASN A 63 9.52 28.06 -12.60
C ASN A 63 8.87 27.24 -11.46
N PRO A 64 7.54 26.98 -11.49
CA PRO A 64 6.86 26.28 -10.40
C PRO A 64 7.33 24.84 -10.16
N ASN A 65 8.09 24.25 -11.09
CA ASN A 65 8.74 22.94 -10.92
C ASN A 65 10.08 23.02 -10.18
N VAL A 66 10.53 24.21 -9.76
CA VAL A 66 11.74 24.42 -8.96
C VAL A 66 11.38 24.71 -7.51
N TRP A 67 12.02 23.98 -6.60
CA TRP A 67 11.92 24.18 -5.15
C TRP A 67 13.30 24.42 -4.55
N TYR A 68 13.35 25.08 -3.39
CA TYR A 68 14.61 25.46 -2.75
C TYR A 68 14.72 25.09 -1.27
N THR A 69 15.92 24.63 -0.92
CA THR A 69 16.42 24.61 0.46
C THR A 69 17.71 25.42 0.55
N SER A 70 18.12 25.75 1.77
CA SER A 70 19.40 26.42 2.04
C SER A 70 20.21 25.66 3.08
N SER A 71 21.53 25.67 2.98
CA SER A 71 22.40 25.07 4.00
C SER A 71 22.16 25.71 5.36
N LYS A 72 22.34 24.95 6.44
CA LYS A 72 22.09 25.44 7.81
C LYS A 72 22.90 26.72 8.14
N ASP A 73 24.08 26.88 7.55
CA ASP A 73 24.98 28.04 7.67
C ASP A 73 24.77 29.16 6.62
N ASN A 74 23.75 29.05 5.75
CA ASN A 74 23.42 29.97 4.65
C ASN A 74 24.48 30.09 3.52
N LYS A 75 25.50 29.24 3.46
CA LYS A 75 26.52 29.29 2.38
C LYS A 75 26.02 28.78 1.02
N PHE A 76 24.99 27.94 0.99
CA PHE A 76 24.49 27.31 -0.23
C PHE A 76 22.97 27.45 -0.35
N VAL A 77 22.50 27.73 -1.57
CA VAL A 77 21.11 27.55 -1.98
C VAL A 77 21.05 26.37 -2.95
N TYR A 78 20.16 25.43 -2.70
CA TYR A 78 19.99 24.22 -3.49
C TYR A 78 18.69 24.31 -4.28
N ALA A 79 18.77 24.16 -5.61
CA ALA A 79 17.63 24.17 -6.51
C ALA A 79 17.26 22.74 -6.93
N PHE A 80 16.02 22.34 -6.65
CA PHE A 80 15.43 21.05 -7.04
C PHE A 80 14.55 21.20 -8.26
N LEU A 81 15.04 20.82 -9.44
CA LEU A 81 14.26 20.81 -10.67
C LEU A 81 13.45 19.51 -10.79
N LEU A 82 12.16 19.56 -10.46
CA LEU A 82 11.26 18.40 -10.44
C LEU A 82 10.94 17.84 -11.84
N ILE A 83 10.99 18.69 -12.87
CA ILE A 83 10.73 18.32 -14.27
C ILE A 83 11.83 18.92 -15.14
N TRP A 84 12.51 18.09 -15.91
CA TRP A 84 13.55 18.53 -16.84
C TRP A 84 12.92 19.21 -18.08
N PRO A 85 13.40 20.40 -18.53
CA PRO A 85 12.91 21.05 -19.74
C PRO A 85 13.21 20.19 -20.97
N LYS A 86 12.17 19.87 -21.73
CA LYS A 86 12.27 19.14 -23.01
C LYS A 86 12.68 20.07 -24.14
N ASP A 87 11.95 21.18 -24.25
CA ASP A 87 11.89 22.02 -25.45
C ASP A 87 12.78 23.27 -25.36
N SER A 88 13.46 23.48 -24.22
CA SER A 88 14.52 24.48 -24.05
C SER A 88 15.87 23.83 -23.70
N ASN A 89 16.94 24.59 -23.95
CA ASN A 89 18.29 24.34 -23.40
C ASN A 89 18.59 25.24 -22.20
N GLU A 90 17.57 25.83 -21.57
CA GLU A 90 17.71 26.81 -20.49
C GLU A 90 16.87 26.42 -19.28
N ILE A 91 17.47 26.50 -18.09
CA ILE A 91 16.78 26.37 -16.81
C ILE A 91 16.79 27.74 -16.14
N ILE A 92 15.62 28.38 -16.10
CA ILE A 92 15.43 29.68 -15.44
C ILE A 92 15.11 29.45 -13.96
N LEU A 93 15.82 30.17 -13.10
CA LEU A 93 15.65 30.26 -11.66
C LEU A 93 15.37 31.74 -11.31
N GLY A 94 14.13 32.11 -10.99
CA GLY A 94 13.74 33.51 -10.76
C GLY A 94 14.11 34.07 -9.38
N ALA A 95 14.07 33.25 -8.33
CA ALA A 95 14.28 33.70 -6.95
C ALA A 95 15.75 33.98 -6.55
N PRO A 96 16.78 33.28 -7.07
CA PRO A 96 18.18 33.54 -6.72
C PRO A 96 18.70 34.87 -7.27
N LEU A 97 19.24 35.72 -6.39
CA LEU A 97 20.00 36.90 -6.80
C LEU A 97 21.43 36.48 -7.17
N SER A 98 21.83 36.79 -8.40
CA SER A 98 23.15 36.51 -8.96
C SER A 98 24.17 37.62 -8.63
N SER A 99 25.44 37.28 -8.77
CA SER A 99 26.58 38.20 -8.61
C SER A 99 27.77 37.70 -9.46
N PRO A 100 28.78 38.54 -9.76
CA PRO A 100 30.00 38.09 -10.45
C PRO A 100 30.84 37.05 -9.67
N ARG A 101 30.47 36.73 -8.42
CA ARG A 101 31.10 35.67 -7.60
C ARG A 101 30.23 34.42 -7.46
N THR A 102 29.10 34.36 -8.16
CA THR A 102 28.15 33.27 -8.05
C THR A 102 28.64 32.06 -8.85
N ILE A 103 28.85 30.94 -8.15
CA ILE A 103 29.24 29.66 -8.78
C ILE A 103 28.02 28.73 -8.76
N VAL A 104 27.64 28.21 -9.92
CA VAL A 104 26.59 27.20 -10.07
C VAL A 104 27.24 25.83 -10.25
N THR A 105 26.89 24.83 -9.43
CA THR A 105 27.45 23.46 -9.52
C THR A 105 26.37 22.38 -9.45
N LEU A 106 26.44 21.36 -10.31
CA LEU A 106 25.56 20.18 -10.26
C LEU A 106 26.01 19.21 -9.16
N LEU A 107 25.11 18.81 -8.25
CA LEU A 107 25.42 17.81 -7.22
C LEU A 107 25.80 16.47 -7.83
N GLY A 108 26.89 15.89 -7.34
CA GLY A 108 27.50 14.68 -7.89
C GLY A 108 28.19 14.85 -9.25
N SER A 109 28.31 16.05 -9.79
CA SER A 109 29.17 16.34 -10.94
C SER A 109 30.65 16.30 -10.55
N THR A 110 31.52 16.01 -11.52
CA THR A 110 32.97 16.22 -11.41
C THR A 110 33.44 17.51 -12.11
N ALA A 111 32.52 18.30 -12.65
CA ALA A 111 32.83 19.61 -13.24
C ALA A 111 32.66 20.73 -12.21
N ASP A 112 33.68 21.59 -12.08
CA ASP A 112 33.77 22.63 -11.04
C ASP A 112 32.69 23.71 -11.12
N SER A 113 32.10 23.93 -12.29
CA SER A 113 30.98 24.84 -12.49
C SER A 113 30.12 24.47 -13.71
N VAL A 114 28.88 24.94 -13.72
CA VAL A 114 27.96 24.92 -14.88
C VAL A 114 27.83 26.36 -15.41
N PRO A 115 27.87 26.60 -16.74
CA PRO A 115 27.64 27.92 -17.32
C PRO A 115 26.26 28.48 -16.98
N TRP A 116 26.21 29.78 -16.66
CA TRP A 116 24.98 30.49 -16.32
C TRP A 116 25.08 31.97 -16.70
N ASN A 117 23.93 32.60 -16.96
CA ASN A 117 23.76 34.02 -17.27
C ASN A 117 22.78 34.68 -16.28
N ILE A 118 22.86 36.00 -16.13
CA ILE A 118 21.85 36.78 -15.39
C ILE A 118 20.55 36.80 -16.21
N ALA A 119 19.40 36.55 -15.58
CA ALA A 119 18.11 36.65 -16.25
C ALA A 119 17.69 38.12 -16.44
N SER A 120 17.00 38.42 -17.54
CA SER A 120 16.64 39.78 -17.96
C SER A 120 15.85 40.54 -16.89
N GLY A 121 16.47 41.58 -16.29
CA GLY A 121 15.87 42.40 -15.22
C GLY A 121 16.60 42.32 -13.87
N ASP A 122 17.92 42.13 -13.87
CA ASP A 122 18.82 42.13 -12.68
C ASP A 122 18.43 41.15 -11.54
N ARG A 123 17.61 40.13 -11.85
CA ARG A 123 17.14 39.13 -10.89
C ARG A 123 17.00 37.78 -11.56
N GLY A 124 17.45 36.73 -10.88
CA GLY A 124 17.41 35.36 -11.38
C GLY A 124 18.70 34.92 -12.08
N ILE A 125 18.69 33.64 -12.45
CA ILE A 125 19.79 32.91 -13.10
C ILE A 125 19.21 32.05 -14.23
N VAL A 126 19.79 32.15 -15.42
CA VAL A 126 19.54 31.23 -16.54
C VAL A 126 20.72 30.27 -16.62
N ILE A 127 20.50 28.98 -16.42
CA ILE A 127 21.55 27.94 -16.49
C ILE A 127 21.49 27.25 -17.85
N ASP A 128 22.64 27.10 -18.50
CA ASP A 128 22.76 26.34 -19.75
C ASP A 128 22.59 24.83 -19.45
N ALA A 129 21.44 24.31 -19.86
CA ALA A 129 21.07 22.92 -19.72
C ALA A 129 21.76 22.01 -20.75
N SER A 130 22.39 22.55 -21.80
CA SER A 130 23.13 21.77 -22.80
C SER A 130 24.46 21.24 -22.24
N ALA A 131 25.19 22.06 -21.47
CA ALA A 131 26.37 21.62 -20.72
C ALA A 131 26.04 20.52 -19.70
N ILE A 132 24.88 20.64 -19.03
CA ILE A 132 24.37 19.61 -18.11
C ILE A 132 24.00 18.32 -18.87
N LYS A 133 23.26 18.43 -19.99
CA LYS A 133 22.94 17.28 -20.87
C LYS A 133 24.22 16.53 -21.25
N LEU A 134 25.26 17.24 -21.71
CA LEU A 134 26.53 16.63 -22.11
C LEU A 134 27.22 15.85 -20.97
N HIS A 135 27.31 16.41 -19.76
CA HIS A 135 27.91 15.72 -18.61
C HIS A 135 27.11 14.46 -18.21
N LEU A 136 25.78 14.51 -18.26
CA LEU A 136 24.91 13.37 -17.94
C LEU A 136 25.03 12.25 -18.99
N LEU A 137 25.10 12.60 -20.27
CA LEU A 137 25.32 11.63 -21.37
C LEU A 137 26.66 10.89 -21.18
N GLN A 138 27.73 11.62 -20.83
CA GLN A 138 29.05 11.05 -20.53
C GLN A 138 29.04 10.16 -19.28
N LYS A 139 28.49 10.65 -18.17
CA LYS A 139 28.55 9.95 -16.87
C LYS A 139 27.67 8.70 -16.79
N TYR A 140 26.53 8.68 -17.50
CA TYR A 140 25.57 7.57 -17.45
C TYR A 140 25.50 6.75 -18.74
N GLY A 141 26.28 7.11 -19.77
CA GLY A 141 26.39 6.34 -21.02
C GLY A 141 25.04 6.19 -21.73
N ILE A 142 24.32 7.30 -21.88
CA ILE A 142 23.00 7.36 -22.52
C ILE A 142 23.18 7.99 -23.92
N PHE A 143 22.53 7.41 -24.93
CA PHE A 143 22.75 7.63 -26.36
C PHE A 143 24.14 7.22 -26.88
N ASN A 144 24.15 6.67 -28.10
CA ASN A 144 25.35 6.17 -28.78
C ASN A 144 25.96 7.28 -29.65
N ARG A 145 27.28 7.26 -29.89
CA ARG A 145 27.93 8.21 -30.82
C ARG A 145 27.81 7.72 -32.28
N SER A 146 26.62 7.84 -32.83
CA SER A 146 26.38 7.89 -34.28
C SER A 146 25.24 8.87 -34.58
N HIS A 147 25.26 9.50 -35.75
CA HIS A 147 24.30 10.53 -36.19
C HIS A 147 24.30 11.86 -35.41
N LEU A 148 25.48 12.48 -35.27
CA LEU A 148 25.59 13.94 -35.36
C LEU A 148 26.76 14.32 -36.28
N ASN A 149 26.48 14.36 -37.58
CA ASN A 149 27.16 15.17 -38.58
C ASN A 149 26.24 15.29 -39.82
N ASN A 150 26.15 16.50 -40.35
CA ASN A 150 25.52 16.90 -41.62
C ASN A 150 23.99 16.65 -41.83
N SER A 151 23.25 17.77 -41.81
CA SER A 151 22.26 18.23 -42.80
C SER A 151 21.28 17.28 -43.52
N SER A 152 20.03 17.77 -43.58
CA SER A 152 19.03 17.66 -44.67
C SER A 152 18.30 16.33 -44.98
N ILE A 153 16.96 16.43 -44.89
CA ILE A 153 15.94 15.97 -45.86
C ILE A 153 15.45 14.49 -45.80
N ASP A 154 14.11 14.39 -45.62
CA ASP A 154 13.11 13.41 -46.08
C ASP A 154 13.02 11.93 -45.61
N HIS A 155 11.87 11.35 -46.00
CA HIS A 155 11.29 10.05 -45.65
C HIS A 155 12.10 8.84 -46.14
N HIS A 156 12.21 7.79 -45.31
CA HIS A 156 11.38 6.58 -45.44
C HIS A 156 11.63 5.55 -44.31
N PHE A 157 10.83 4.48 -44.28
CA PHE A 157 11.11 3.24 -43.55
C PHE A 157 12.15 2.40 -44.32
N GLU A 158 13.03 1.66 -43.63
CA GLU A 158 12.85 0.20 -43.50
C GLU A 158 13.90 -0.51 -42.60
N THR A 159 13.76 -1.82 -42.54
CA THR A 159 14.40 -2.83 -41.69
C THR A 159 15.94 -2.83 -41.60
N PHE A 160 16.49 -3.37 -40.51
CA PHE A 160 17.18 -4.69 -40.55
C PHE A 160 17.28 -5.30 -39.14
N SER A 161 17.69 -6.57 -39.03
CA SER A 161 17.62 -7.35 -37.78
C SER A 161 18.94 -7.99 -37.33
N ASN A 162 18.92 -8.39 -36.05
CA ASN A 162 19.64 -9.50 -35.42
C ASN A 162 21.06 -9.36 -34.83
N HIS A 163 21.14 -9.87 -33.59
CA HIS A 163 22.25 -10.59 -32.95
C HIS A 163 23.56 -9.84 -32.64
N ASN A 164 23.74 -9.49 -31.35
CA ASN A 164 24.56 -10.36 -30.48
C ASN A 164 24.32 -10.12 -28.97
N HIS A 165 24.59 -11.14 -28.16
CA HIS A 165 24.46 -11.09 -26.69
C HIS A 165 25.63 -10.35 -26.01
N SER A 166 25.33 -9.41 -25.11
CA SER A 166 26.15 -9.20 -23.89
C SER A 166 25.33 -8.54 -22.78
N SER A 167 25.60 -8.93 -21.53
CA SER A 167 24.68 -8.70 -20.40
C SER A 167 25.03 -7.45 -19.58
N ILE A 168 24.38 -6.32 -19.86
CA ILE A 168 24.45 -5.12 -18.99
C ILE A 168 23.06 -4.58 -18.69
N ARG A 169 22.55 -4.85 -17.48
CA ARG A 169 21.30 -4.25 -16.95
C ARG A 169 21.50 -2.75 -16.67
N LYS A 170 21.36 -1.89 -17.68
CA LYS A 170 21.27 -0.43 -17.50
C LYS A 170 19.91 -0.04 -16.93
N THR A 171 19.84 0.20 -15.62
CA THR A 171 18.64 0.73 -14.95
C THR A 171 18.34 2.16 -15.42
N ARG A 172 17.22 2.34 -16.14
CA ARG A 172 16.77 3.67 -16.62
C ARG A 172 16.14 4.49 -15.49
N SER A 173 16.97 5.07 -14.62
CA SER A 173 16.50 6.08 -13.67
C SER A 173 16.03 7.34 -14.40
N LYS A 174 14.84 7.85 -14.03
CA LYS A 174 14.37 9.18 -14.47
C LYS A 174 15.05 10.24 -13.60
N SER A 175 16.11 10.85 -14.11
CA SER A 175 16.97 11.75 -13.36
C SER A 175 16.28 13.06 -12.92
N ILE A 176 16.20 13.27 -11.61
CA ILE A 176 16.08 14.61 -11.00
C ILE A 176 17.49 15.20 -10.94
N ILE A 177 17.66 16.42 -11.45
CA ILE A 177 18.97 17.04 -11.71
C ILE A 177 19.00 18.40 -10.99
N HIS A 178 20.12 18.70 -10.31
CA HIS A 178 20.18 19.78 -9.31
C HIS A 178 21.16 20.89 -9.69
N ALA A 179 20.89 22.10 -9.20
CA ALA A 179 21.84 23.21 -9.27
C ALA A 179 22.10 23.77 -7.86
N THR A 180 23.38 23.94 -7.51
CA THR A 180 23.83 24.47 -6.22
C THR A 180 24.43 25.85 -6.47
N ILE A 181 24.01 26.85 -5.71
CA ILE A 181 24.41 28.25 -5.93
C ILE A 181 25.26 28.71 -4.74
N ARG A 182 26.52 29.11 -5.01
CA ARG A 182 27.50 29.57 -4.00
C ARG A 182 27.72 31.09 -4.07
N PRO A 183 27.55 31.84 -2.97
CA PRO A 183 28.06 33.20 -2.81
C PRO A 183 29.14 33.30 -1.73
N LEU A 184 30.36 33.70 -2.09
CA LEU A 184 31.45 33.96 -1.13
C LEU A 184 31.35 35.36 -0.51
N ARG A 185 31.09 35.43 0.80
CA ARG A 185 31.14 36.68 1.58
C ARG A 185 32.57 37.00 2.02
N THR A 186 32.88 38.30 2.09
CA THR A 186 34.21 38.86 2.35
C THR A 186 34.75 38.59 3.75
N SER A 187 36.03 38.23 3.84
CA SER A 187 36.85 38.38 5.05
C SER A 187 37.14 39.86 5.34
N HIS A 188 37.51 40.17 6.59
CA HIS A 188 37.98 41.51 6.97
C HIS A 188 39.32 41.85 6.29
N PRO A 189 39.49 43.07 5.76
CA PRO A 189 40.80 43.64 5.51
C PRO A 189 41.33 44.28 6.80
N THR A 190 42.24 43.60 7.49
CA THR A 190 43.21 44.30 8.34
C THR A 190 44.28 44.92 7.44
N ASN A 191 44.46 46.24 7.47
CA ASN A 191 45.74 46.81 7.08
C ASN A 191 45.97 48.20 7.69
N ASN A 192 47.20 48.44 8.13
CA ASN A 192 47.66 49.76 8.56
C ASN A 192 48.09 50.59 7.33
N ASN A 193 47.98 51.91 7.47
CA ASN A 193 48.78 52.94 6.80
C ASN A 193 49.08 52.78 5.29
N SER A 194 48.36 53.56 4.48
CA SER A 194 49.03 54.54 3.62
C SER A 194 48.10 55.71 3.29
N ILE A 195 48.71 56.86 2.98
CA ILE A 195 48.04 58.16 2.89
C ILE A 195 47.69 58.46 1.43
N GLN A 196 46.45 58.88 1.17
CA GLN A 196 46.15 60.10 0.39
C GLN A 196 44.75 60.64 0.72
N ARG A 197 44.60 61.97 0.66
CA ARG A 197 43.33 62.68 0.78
C ARG A 197 42.75 62.92 -0.62
N ASN A 198 41.43 62.98 -0.75
CA ASN A 198 40.79 64.19 -1.28
C ASN A 198 39.29 64.24 -0.97
N ASN A 199 38.72 65.45 -1.06
CA ASN A 199 37.41 65.81 -0.53
C ASN A 199 36.31 65.89 -1.60
N ASN A 200 35.09 66.18 -1.11
CA ASN A 200 33.85 66.56 -1.83
C ASN A 200 32.97 65.35 -2.24
N LYS A 201 31.64 65.44 -2.16
CA LYS A 201 30.77 66.62 -1.94
C LYS A 201 29.54 66.27 -1.09
N LEU A 202 28.97 67.25 -0.37
CA LEU A 202 27.71 67.12 0.37
C LEU A 202 26.50 67.06 -0.59
N PHE A 203 25.38 66.48 -0.14
CA PHE A 203 24.12 67.22 0.04
C PHE A 203 23.15 66.46 0.97
N SER A 204 22.09 67.15 1.44
CA SER A 204 21.29 66.79 2.61
C SER A 204 19.80 66.54 2.33
N ILE A 205 19.25 65.54 3.02
CA ILE A 205 18.00 65.55 3.83
C ILE A 205 16.98 66.67 3.55
N SER A 206 15.72 66.27 3.30
CA SER A 206 14.52 66.96 3.81
C SER A 206 13.31 66.01 3.86
N ASN A 207 12.56 66.02 4.97
CA ASN A 207 11.33 65.24 5.15
C ASN A 207 10.09 65.98 4.60
N ILE A 208 9.02 65.25 4.29
CA ILE A 208 7.62 65.70 4.45
C ILE A 208 6.84 64.59 5.17
N ILE A 209 5.88 64.99 6.00
CA ILE A 209 5.09 64.18 6.97
C ILE A 209 3.62 64.65 6.91
N ASN A 210 2.68 63.84 7.42
CA ASN A 210 1.23 64.07 7.55
C ASN A 210 0.41 64.05 6.25
N THR A 211 -0.90 63.75 6.25
CA THR A 211 -1.85 62.97 7.09
C THR A 211 -3.06 62.64 6.15
N ASP A 212 -4.18 61.95 6.38
CA ASP A 212 -5.12 61.54 7.45
C ASP A 212 -6.01 60.42 6.80
N ASP A 213 -7.01 59.75 7.39
CA ASP A 213 -7.28 59.18 8.72
C ASP A 213 -8.57 58.30 8.60
N TYR A 214 -9.06 57.69 9.69
CA TYR A 214 -10.37 57.06 9.92
C TYR A 214 -10.67 55.63 9.41
N ARG A 215 -10.57 54.67 10.36
CA ARG A 215 -11.62 53.74 10.88
C ARG A 215 -12.28 52.70 9.93
N ASP A 216 -12.76 51.55 10.40
CA ASP A 216 -13.24 51.22 11.78
C ASP A 216 -13.00 49.77 12.25
N GLN A 217 -13.04 49.59 13.59
CA GLN A 217 -13.40 48.40 14.41
C GLN A 217 -12.95 46.96 13.99
N SER A 218 -12.09 46.25 14.77
CA SER A 218 -12.31 45.55 16.08
C SER A 218 -13.01 44.17 15.94
N GLU A 219 -12.70 43.08 16.68
CA GLU A 219 -11.75 42.77 17.78
C GLU A 219 -11.75 41.22 18.01
N ASN A 220 -10.90 40.52 18.80
CA ASN A 220 -9.66 40.82 19.54
C ASN A 220 -8.82 39.50 19.75
N SER A 221 -7.72 39.63 20.50
CA SER A 221 -6.92 38.67 21.29
C SER A 221 -7.49 37.26 21.61
N SER A 222 -6.77 36.12 21.58
CA SER A 222 -5.36 35.77 21.90
C SER A 222 -5.02 35.58 23.41
N ILE A 223 -4.77 34.34 23.86
CA ILE A 223 -4.10 34.05 25.15
C ILE A 223 -3.07 32.90 25.03
N ILE A 224 -1.79 33.30 25.13
CA ILE A 224 -0.67 32.75 25.92
C ILE A 224 -0.31 31.23 25.87
N GLN A 225 1.01 30.98 25.78
CA GLN A 225 1.69 29.68 25.86
C GLN A 225 1.48 28.92 27.19
N LYS A 226 1.60 27.59 27.15
CA LYS A 226 2.25 26.86 28.25
C LYS A 226 2.96 25.60 27.75
N SER A 227 4.26 25.51 28.04
CA SER A 227 5.09 24.33 27.83
C SER A 227 5.15 23.48 29.09
N SER A 228 5.01 22.16 28.97
CA SER A 228 5.40 21.20 30.00
C SER A 228 5.80 19.89 29.34
N GLU A 229 7.03 19.45 29.58
CA GLU A 229 7.54 18.15 29.14
C GLU A 229 6.84 17.02 29.90
N PHE A 230 6.62 15.87 29.25
CA PHE A 230 6.58 14.58 29.94
C PHE A 230 7.13 13.46 29.04
N GLN A 231 7.64 12.41 29.67
CA GLN A 231 8.63 11.51 29.10
C GLN A 231 8.06 10.54 28.05
N THR A 232 8.75 10.42 26.91
CA THR A 232 8.48 9.37 25.92
C THR A 232 9.15 8.05 26.33
N ASN A 233 8.37 7.07 26.78
CA ASN A 233 8.85 5.69 26.89
C ASN A 233 9.09 5.08 25.50
N SER A 234 10.03 4.13 25.42
CA SER A 234 10.71 3.76 24.19
C SER A 234 9.89 2.89 23.22
N MET A 235 9.72 3.37 22.00
CA MET A 235 9.64 2.54 20.78
C MET A 235 10.68 3.06 19.76
N ASN A 236 11.14 2.19 18.86
CA ASN A 236 12.31 2.47 18.02
C ASN A 236 11.98 3.40 16.84
N PHE A 237 12.26 4.70 17.00
CA PHE A 237 12.16 5.70 15.94
C PHE A 237 13.47 5.81 15.13
N VAL A 238 13.42 5.56 13.82
CA VAL A 238 14.52 5.86 12.89
C VAL A 238 14.43 7.32 12.44
N ASN A 239 15.13 8.21 13.13
CA ASN A 239 15.25 9.62 12.74
C ASN A 239 16.38 9.79 11.70
N VAL A 240 16.03 10.31 10.51
CA VAL A 240 16.95 10.47 9.36
C VAL A 240 18.17 11.36 9.68
N ASN A 241 18.11 12.20 10.71
CA ASN A 241 19.24 13.03 11.16
C ASN A 241 20.28 12.30 12.05
N LYS A 242 20.19 10.97 12.25
CA LYS A 242 21.15 10.19 13.06
C LYS A 242 21.56 8.85 12.42
N ILE A 243 22.22 8.87 11.26
CA ILE A 243 22.89 7.69 10.69
C ILE A 243 24.31 8.03 10.19
N HIS A 244 25.30 7.96 11.08
CA HIS A 244 26.70 7.82 10.65
C HIS A 244 27.65 7.21 11.71
N ARG A 245 27.66 5.88 11.83
CA ARG A 245 28.82 5.01 12.14
C ARG A 245 28.37 3.53 12.14
N HIS A 246 29.31 2.63 11.90
CA HIS A 246 29.12 1.16 11.86
C HIS A 246 28.14 0.61 10.82
N PHE A 247 28.53 0.68 9.55
CA PHE A 247 28.24 -0.38 8.58
C PHE A 247 29.49 -0.68 7.74
N LEU A 248 30.48 -1.28 8.40
CA LEU A 248 31.67 -1.89 7.79
C LEU A 248 31.98 -3.18 8.54
N LEU A 249 31.70 -4.32 7.92
CA LEU A 249 32.50 -5.56 7.91
C LEU A 249 31.83 -6.59 6.97
N GLN A 250 32.63 -7.51 6.44
CA GLN A 250 32.20 -8.54 5.49
C GLN A 250 31.79 -9.85 6.18
N PRO A 251 31.07 -10.77 5.50
CA PRO A 251 30.49 -11.93 6.15
C PRO A 251 31.52 -12.98 6.55
N GLN A 252 31.28 -13.67 7.66
CA GLN A 252 31.88 -14.97 7.94
C GLN A 252 30.82 -16.04 8.23
N THR A 253 31.11 -17.24 7.74
CA THR A 253 30.35 -18.47 7.96
C THR A 253 30.54 -18.97 9.39
N PHE A 254 29.46 -19.43 10.02
CA PHE A 254 29.57 -20.41 11.10
C PHE A 254 28.47 -21.45 10.98
N GLU A 255 28.87 -22.71 11.02
CA GLU A 255 27.99 -23.88 10.95
C GLU A 255 28.42 -24.86 12.06
N ASN A 256 27.45 -25.43 12.79
CA ASN A 256 27.64 -26.45 13.82
C ASN A 256 28.45 -25.99 15.07
N LYS A 257 28.26 -26.51 16.30
CA LYS A 257 27.66 -27.78 16.75
C LYS A 257 27.36 -27.74 18.28
N ARG A 258 26.58 -28.71 18.78
CA ARG A 258 26.37 -29.09 20.21
C ARG A 258 25.52 -28.13 21.08
N ASN A 259 24.84 -28.58 22.14
CA ASN A 259 24.07 -29.84 22.38
C ASN A 259 23.30 -29.69 23.72
N ASP A 260 22.46 -30.69 24.03
CA ASP A 260 21.72 -30.93 25.30
C ASP A 260 20.43 -30.09 25.46
N LEU A 261 19.29 -30.66 25.87
CA LEU A 261 19.03 -31.92 26.58
C LEU A 261 17.85 -32.74 25.99
N TYR A 262 17.82 -34.05 26.28
CA TYR A 262 16.66 -34.96 26.10
C TYR A 262 15.98 -35.23 27.47
N VAL A 263 14.91 -36.01 27.71
CA VAL A 263 14.02 -36.98 27.01
C VAL A 263 12.66 -36.93 27.78
N THR A 264 11.46 -37.42 27.40
CA THR A 264 10.87 -38.15 26.26
C THR A 264 9.40 -37.73 26.14
N VAL A 265 8.76 -37.78 24.96
CA VAL A 265 7.28 -37.90 24.86
C VAL A 265 6.89 -39.01 23.89
N SER A 266 6.27 -40.07 24.42
CA SER A 266 5.75 -41.25 23.71
C SER A 266 4.97 -42.10 24.74
N LYS A 267 3.76 -42.62 24.52
CA LYS A 267 2.79 -42.67 23.41
C LYS A 267 1.40 -42.87 24.02
N ILE A 268 0.32 -42.62 23.28
CA ILE A 268 -0.88 -43.49 23.20
C ILE A 268 -1.78 -43.04 22.03
N ARG A 269 -2.50 -43.97 21.40
CA ARG A 269 -3.48 -43.74 20.33
C ARG A 269 -4.88 -44.20 20.79
N LYS A 270 -5.92 -43.58 20.22
CA LYS A 270 -7.31 -44.04 19.92
C LYS A 270 -7.86 -45.28 20.68
N PHE A 271 -9.13 -45.35 21.11
CA PHE A 271 -10.32 -45.20 20.24
C PHE A 271 -11.67 -45.20 21.02
N ARG A 272 -12.68 -44.53 20.44
CA ARG A 272 -14.15 -44.81 20.49
C ARG A 272 -14.92 -44.71 21.83
N LEU A 273 -16.26 -44.76 21.72
CA LEU A 273 -17.26 -44.41 22.75
C LEU A 273 -18.43 -45.41 22.80
N LYS A 274 -18.89 -45.72 24.03
CA LYS A 274 -20.24 -46.24 24.42
C LYS A 274 -20.67 -47.62 23.85
N PRO A 275 -21.74 -48.27 24.37
CA PRO A 275 -22.66 -47.89 25.44
C PRO A 275 -22.71 -48.87 26.66
N SER A 276 -23.63 -48.61 27.58
CA SER A 276 -23.90 -49.32 28.84
C SER A 276 -24.82 -50.55 28.72
N LYS A 277 -24.69 -51.50 29.66
CA LYS A 277 -25.80 -52.33 30.18
C LYS A 277 -25.67 -52.52 31.70
N VAL A 278 -26.82 -52.60 32.37
CA VAL A 278 -26.95 -52.93 33.81
C VAL A 278 -28.00 -54.02 33.94
N ALA A 279 -27.65 -55.15 34.57
CA ALA A 279 -28.60 -56.11 35.15
C ALA A 279 -27.84 -57.19 35.95
N HIS A 280 -28.13 -57.34 37.24
CA HIS A 280 -28.74 -58.57 37.80
C HIS A 280 -29.13 -58.39 39.28
N HIS A 281 -30.20 -59.08 39.68
CA HIS A 281 -30.55 -59.37 41.08
C HIS A 281 -29.96 -60.74 41.47
N ALA A 282 -29.73 -61.00 42.77
CA ALA A 282 -30.57 -61.93 43.55
C ALA A 282 -30.01 -62.35 44.93
N ARG A 283 -30.90 -62.27 45.94
CA ARG A 283 -31.15 -63.24 47.05
C ARG A 283 -30.05 -63.60 48.08
N LYS A 284 -30.37 -63.25 49.34
CA LYS A 284 -30.51 -64.10 50.54
C LYS A 284 -29.53 -65.26 50.80
N ASN A 285 -29.07 -65.34 52.05
CA ASN A 285 -29.45 -66.46 52.93
C ASN A 285 -29.40 -66.06 54.42
N VAL A 286 -29.93 -66.92 55.30
CA VAL A 286 -30.11 -66.76 56.76
C VAL A 286 -29.83 -68.10 57.44
N TRP A 287 -29.27 -68.08 58.65
CA TRP A 287 -29.33 -69.04 59.80
C TRP A 287 -28.17 -68.66 60.76
N SER A 288 -28.30 -68.52 62.09
CA SER A 288 -28.76 -69.44 63.16
C SER A 288 -27.80 -70.65 63.36
N ASP A 289 -27.37 -71.04 64.57
CA ASP A 289 -27.69 -70.54 65.91
C ASP A 289 -26.72 -71.07 67.01
N ASN A 290 -26.91 -70.62 68.27
CA ASN A 290 -26.74 -71.36 69.54
C ASN A 290 -25.40 -71.54 70.32
N PHE A 291 -25.62 -71.73 71.64
CA PHE A 291 -24.82 -72.35 72.74
C PHE A 291 -23.66 -71.62 73.49
N ASN A 292 -24.08 -70.79 74.47
CA ASN A 292 -23.97 -71.00 75.94
C ASN A 292 -22.64 -70.99 76.75
N THR A 293 -22.83 -70.50 78.00
CA THR A 293 -22.00 -70.59 79.24
C THR A 293 -20.62 -69.91 79.22
N THR A 294 -20.11 -69.29 80.30
CA THR A 294 -20.44 -69.32 81.76
C THR A 294 -20.51 -67.91 82.37
N ASN A 295 -20.86 -67.80 83.67
CA ASN A 295 -20.76 -66.57 84.47
C ASN A 295 -19.28 -66.22 84.77
N ASP A 296 -18.92 -64.94 84.95
CA ASP A 296 -18.87 -64.34 86.29
C ASP A 296 -18.46 -62.84 86.33
N HIS A 297 -18.51 -62.26 87.53
CA HIS A 297 -17.98 -60.95 87.95
C HIS A 297 -18.55 -59.64 87.35
N HIS A 298 -19.48 -59.05 88.12
CA HIS A 298 -19.56 -57.59 88.29
C HIS A 298 -18.19 -57.02 88.73
N GLN A 299 -17.57 -56.13 87.93
CA GLN A 299 -16.98 -54.82 88.32
C GLN A 299 -16.03 -54.22 87.25
N ASP A 300 -16.52 -53.74 86.09
CA ASP A 300 -15.71 -52.77 85.29
C ASP A 300 -16.47 -51.85 84.28
N SER A 301 -17.78 -52.05 84.06
CA SER A 301 -18.50 -51.39 82.95
C SER A 301 -18.62 -49.86 83.03
N LYS A 302 -18.31 -49.22 84.18
CA LYS A 302 -18.48 -47.77 84.39
C LYS A 302 -17.26 -46.91 84.05
N ASN A 303 -16.04 -47.47 83.96
CA ASN A 303 -14.83 -46.68 83.65
C ASN A 303 -14.53 -46.60 82.15
N ASN A 304 -14.74 -47.68 81.39
CA ASN A 304 -14.41 -47.69 79.96
C ASN A 304 -15.35 -46.82 79.09
N GLN A 305 -16.61 -46.60 79.49
CA GLN A 305 -17.48 -45.62 78.79
C GLN A 305 -16.92 -44.19 78.88
N LYS A 306 -16.56 -43.71 80.09
CA LYS A 306 -15.99 -42.35 80.27
C LYS A 306 -14.73 -42.10 79.42
N LYS A 307 -13.91 -43.13 79.20
CA LYS A 307 -12.67 -43.06 78.40
C LYS A 307 -12.90 -43.07 76.89
N LEU A 308 -14.08 -43.48 76.43
CA LEU A 308 -14.46 -43.47 75.01
C LEU A 308 -15.07 -42.12 74.60
N TYR A 309 -15.99 -41.59 75.42
CA TYR A 309 -16.62 -40.28 75.16
C TYR A 309 -15.60 -39.13 75.15
N SER A 310 -14.55 -39.15 75.98
CA SER A 310 -13.53 -38.09 75.98
C SER A 310 -12.72 -38.05 74.67
N LYS A 311 -12.40 -39.20 74.07
CA LYS A 311 -11.72 -39.26 72.76
C LYS A 311 -12.62 -38.80 71.62
N GLN A 312 -13.92 -39.12 71.66
CA GLN A 312 -14.89 -38.64 70.67
C GLN A 312 -15.10 -37.12 70.76
N CYS A 313 -15.18 -36.55 71.97
CA CYS A 313 -15.20 -35.09 72.15
C CYS A 313 -13.92 -34.42 71.63
N LEU A 314 -12.74 -34.98 71.89
CA LEU A 314 -11.47 -34.42 71.40
C LEU A 314 -11.40 -34.44 69.86
N ALA A 315 -11.84 -35.53 69.22
CA ALA A 315 -11.92 -35.61 67.76
C ALA A 315 -12.91 -34.59 67.18
N ALA A 316 -14.09 -34.44 67.79
CA ALA A 316 -15.08 -33.44 67.38
C ALA A 316 -14.56 -32.00 67.54
N LEU A 317 -13.81 -31.72 68.61
CA LEU A 317 -13.16 -30.43 68.83
C LEU A 317 -12.13 -30.12 67.74
N ILE A 318 -11.28 -31.09 67.39
CA ILE A 318 -10.27 -30.96 66.31
C ILE A 318 -10.95 -30.72 64.96
N ILE A 319 -12.02 -31.46 64.64
CA ILE A 319 -12.79 -31.27 63.39
C ILE A 319 -13.46 -29.89 63.35
N SER A 320 -14.01 -29.41 64.47
CA SER A 320 -14.56 -28.06 64.59
C SER A 320 -13.49 -26.98 64.35
N ILE A 321 -12.31 -27.12 64.97
CA ILE A 321 -11.18 -26.19 64.78
C ILE A 321 -10.70 -26.21 63.32
N LEU A 322 -10.61 -27.37 62.68
CA LEU A 322 -10.23 -27.49 61.27
C LEU A 322 -11.26 -26.84 60.32
N LEU A 323 -12.56 -26.97 60.61
CA LEU A 323 -13.61 -26.27 59.87
C LEU A 323 -13.53 -24.75 60.03
N VAL A 324 -13.29 -24.26 61.26
CA VAL A 324 -13.08 -22.82 61.51
C VAL A 324 -11.83 -22.32 60.77
N ILE A 325 -10.73 -23.07 60.79
CA ILE A 325 -9.52 -22.73 60.02
C ILE A 325 -9.79 -22.72 58.51
N ALA A 326 -10.58 -23.66 57.97
CA ALA A 326 -10.97 -23.66 56.56
C ALA A 326 -11.84 -22.45 56.18
N VAL A 327 -12.75 -22.01 57.06
CA VAL A 327 -13.54 -20.79 56.88
C VAL A 327 -12.65 -19.53 56.97
N ILE A 328 -11.68 -19.50 57.88
CA ILE A 328 -10.71 -18.41 57.97
C ILE A 328 -9.84 -18.36 56.71
N ILE A 329 -9.32 -19.49 56.22
CA ILE A 329 -8.50 -19.55 54.99
C ILE A 329 -9.31 -19.12 53.77
N THR A 330 -10.56 -19.58 53.61
CA THR A 330 -11.40 -19.20 52.46
C THR A 330 -11.82 -17.73 52.51
N THR A 331 -12.13 -17.18 53.69
CA THR A 331 -12.38 -15.73 53.84
C THR A 331 -11.12 -14.90 53.63
N LEU A 332 -9.93 -15.36 54.05
CA LEU A 332 -8.66 -14.72 53.72
C LEU A 332 -8.39 -14.75 52.20
N LEU A 333 -8.71 -15.86 51.53
CA LEU A 333 -8.59 -15.99 50.08
C LEU A 333 -9.51 -14.99 49.37
N ILE A 334 -10.75 -14.83 49.83
CA ILE A 334 -11.69 -13.83 49.30
C ILE A 334 -11.20 -12.40 49.57
N PHE A 335 -10.51 -12.15 50.69
CA PHE A 335 -9.94 -10.83 51.00
C PHE A 335 -8.63 -10.52 50.25
N LEU A 336 -7.88 -11.55 49.84
CA LEU A 336 -6.75 -11.46 48.93
C LEU A 336 -7.21 -11.31 47.47
N ILE A 337 -8.29 -12.00 47.08
CA ILE A 337 -9.04 -11.79 45.84
C ILE A 337 -10.08 -10.67 46.04
N LYS A 338 -9.65 -9.56 46.65
CA LYS A 338 -10.33 -8.29 46.41
C LYS A 338 -10.22 -8.04 44.90
N PRO A 339 -11.33 -7.90 44.15
CA PRO A 339 -11.22 -7.40 42.81
C PRO A 339 -10.54 -6.04 42.92
N GLN A 340 -9.42 -5.85 42.22
CA GLN A 340 -8.99 -4.49 41.98
C GLN A 340 -10.13 -3.84 41.20
N THR A 341 -10.83 -2.92 41.85
CA THR A 341 -11.47 -1.81 41.15
C THR A 341 -10.33 -0.99 40.56
N THR A 342 -9.73 -1.51 39.49
CA THR A 342 -9.11 -0.67 38.50
C THR A 342 -10.19 0.32 38.12
N SER A 343 -10.02 1.56 38.58
CA SER A 343 -10.68 2.68 37.96
C SER A 343 -10.19 2.66 36.52
N THR A 344 -10.93 1.99 35.65
CA THR A 344 -10.77 2.08 34.21
C THR A 344 -11.13 3.50 33.86
N SER A 345 -10.15 4.39 34.04
CA SER A 345 -9.95 5.51 33.17
C SER A 345 -9.94 4.91 31.77
N THR A 346 -11.10 4.91 31.13
CA THR A 346 -11.28 4.74 29.71
C THR A 346 -10.67 5.95 29.05
N SER A 347 -9.33 6.03 29.15
CA SER A 347 -8.49 6.47 28.06
C SER A 347 -8.97 5.68 26.87
N SER A 348 -9.92 6.29 26.15
CA SER A 348 -10.36 5.84 24.86
C SER A 348 -9.12 5.85 23.99
N THR A 349 -8.49 4.68 23.89
CA THR A 349 -7.70 4.31 22.74
C THR A 349 -8.66 4.48 21.57
N LYS A 350 -8.65 5.68 20.98
CA LYS A 350 -9.34 5.99 19.74
C LYS A 350 -8.68 5.13 18.67
N VAL A 351 -9.11 3.88 18.59
CA VAL A 351 -8.84 2.98 17.47
C VAL A 351 -9.22 3.79 16.24
N ALA A 352 -8.25 4.02 15.36
CA ALA A 352 -8.44 4.88 14.21
C ALA A 352 -9.45 4.22 13.26
N VAL A 353 -10.73 4.55 13.45
CA VAL A 353 -11.81 4.06 12.61
C VAL A 353 -11.53 4.52 11.19
N LEU A 354 -11.31 3.58 10.27
CA LEU A 354 -11.08 3.90 8.88
C LEU A 354 -12.34 4.58 8.31
N ARG A 355 -12.16 5.75 7.71
CA ARG A 355 -13.26 6.56 7.16
C ARG A 355 -12.88 7.08 5.78
N TRP A 356 -13.91 7.21 4.96
CA TRP A 356 -13.82 7.81 3.64
C TRP A 356 -14.89 8.89 3.51
N ASN A 357 -14.66 9.86 2.62
CA ASN A 357 -15.72 10.78 2.20
C ASN A 357 -16.87 9.97 1.57
N THR A 358 -18.11 10.34 1.86
CA THR A 358 -19.30 9.73 1.24
C THR A 358 -19.56 10.23 -0.18
N SER A 359 -18.88 11.31 -0.59
CA SER A 359 -18.94 11.91 -1.92
C SER A 359 -17.64 11.68 -2.67
N GLY A 360 -17.73 11.09 -3.86
CA GLY A 360 -16.60 10.85 -4.75
C GLY A 360 -16.22 12.08 -5.58
N ILE A 361 -14.93 12.15 -5.92
CA ILE A 361 -14.36 13.12 -6.86
C ILE A 361 -14.22 12.41 -8.20
N THR A 362 -14.86 12.89 -9.27
CA THR A 362 -14.67 12.32 -10.61
C THR A 362 -13.27 12.66 -11.13
N ILE A 363 -12.44 11.65 -11.37
CA ILE A 363 -11.04 11.83 -11.81
C ILE A 363 -10.76 11.37 -13.25
N ALA A 364 -11.69 10.64 -13.87
CA ALA A 364 -11.69 10.30 -15.30
C ALA A 364 -13.13 10.12 -15.78
N GLY A 365 -13.40 10.40 -17.07
CA GLY A 365 -14.78 10.44 -17.60
C GLY A 365 -15.58 11.64 -17.11
N ILE A 366 -14.94 12.82 -17.01
CA ILE A 366 -15.46 14.00 -16.28
C ILE A 366 -16.80 14.51 -16.83
N THR A 367 -17.10 14.29 -18.11
CA THR A 367 -18.38 14.66 -18.73
C THR A 367 -19.58 13.88 -18.18
N THR A 368 -19.39 12.72 -17.55
CA THR A 368 -20.43 11.71 -17.17
C THR A 368 -21.29 11.15 -18.32
N MET A 369 -21.26 11.80 -19.49
CA MET A 369 -21.74 11.28 -20.77
C MET A 369 -20.73 10.30 -21.37
N SER A 370 -21.26 9.31 -22.09
CA SER A 370 -20.48 8.37 -22.91
C SER A 370 -19.79 9.07 -24.09
N GLY A 371 -18.66 8.49 -24.52
CA GLY A 371 -17.96 8.91 -25.74
C GLY A 371 -16.52 8.41 -25.78
N ASN A 372 -15.77 8.80 -26.80
CA ASN A 372 -14.44 8.27 -27.13
C ASN A 372 -13.32 9.33 -27.21
N THR A 373 -13.56 10.58 -26.81
CA THR A 373 -12.47 11.57 -26.65
C THR A 373 -11.51 11.15 -25.52
N SER A 374 -10.41 11.90 -25.35
CA SER A 374 -9.41 11.63 -24.30
C SER A 374 -9.95 11.79 -22.88
N ASN A 375 -10.94 12.67 -22.66
CA ASN A 375 -11.58 12.93 -21.37
C ASN A 375 -12.90 12.15 -21.15
N GLN A 376 -13.30 11.31 -22.10
CA GLN A 376 -14.52 10.47 -22.06
C GLN A 376 -14.19 8.98 -21.91
N LEU A 377 -15.16 8.23 -21.39
CA LEU A 377 -15.14 6.77 -21.26
C LEU A 377 -16.52 6.21 -21.66
N ASN A 378 -16.58 4.92 -21.99
CA ASN A 378 -17.78 4.23 -22.46
C ASN A 378 -17.94 2.87 -21.78
N GLN A 379 -18.76 2.84 -20.71
CA GLN A 379 -18.93 1.70 -19.81
C GLN A 379 -17.61 1.09 -19.32
N PRO A 380 -16.67 1.88 -18.75
CA PRO A 380 -15.39 1.36 -18.28
C PRO A 380 -15.62 0.17 -17.33
N TRP A 381 -14.77 -0.86 -17.40
CA TRP A 381 -14.96 -2.09 -16.62
C TRP A 381 -14.00 -2.19 -15.44
N ASP A 382 -12.70 -2.13 -15.70
CA ASP A 382 -11.63 -2.33 -14.71
C ASP A 382 -10.65 -1.16 -14.69
N LEU A 383 -9.84 -1.08 -13.62
CA LEU A 383 -8.77 -0.12 -13.48
C LEU A 383 -7.54 -0.69 -12.77
N ALA A 384 -6.39 -0.05 -13.02
CA ALA A 384 -5.15 -0.32 -12.30
C ALA A 384 -4.37 0.98 -12.05
N LEU A 385 -3.51 0.98 -11.03
CA LEU A 385 -2.60 2.09 -10.73
C LEU A 385 -1.16 1.62 -10.89
N ASP A 386 -0.32 2.41 -11.59
CA ASP A 386 1.13 2.22 -11.50
C ASP A 386 1.72 2.85 -10.22
N TRP A 387 3.01 2.60 -9.99
CA TRP A 387 3.76 3.12 -8.85
C TRP A 387 3.83 4.67 -8.77
N SER A 388 3.45 5.37 -9.84
CA SER A 388 3.36 6.84 -9.92
C SER A 388 1.95 7.37 -9.68
N ASN A 389 1.00 6.52 -9.26
CA ASN A 389 -0.44 6.79 -9.17
C ASN A 389 -1.07 7.20 -10.51
N ALA A 390 -0.47 6.84 -11.66
CA ALA A 390 -1.13 7.00 -12.95
C ALA A 390 -2.14 5.87 -13.15
N LEU A 391 -3.34 6.24 -13.59
CA LEU A 391 -4.50 5.36 -13.71
C LEU A 391 -4.58 4.75 -15.11
N TYR A 392 -4.81 3.45 -15.15
CA TYR A 392 -5.10 2.66 -16.34
C TYR A 392 -6.56 2.24 -16.26
N VAL A 393 -7.32 2.34 -17.35
CA VAL A 393 -8.75 2.00 -17.39
C VAL A 393 -9.07 1.20 -18.65
N THR A 394 -9.77 0.07 -18.50
CA THR A 394 -10.35 -0.65 -19.65
C THR A 394 -11.66 0.00 -20.06
N ASP A 395 -11.60 0.68 -21.20
CA ASP A 395 -12.68 1.50 -21.74
C ASP A 395 -13.57 0.62 -22.64
N GLN A 396 -14.33 -0.26 -21.98
CA GLN A 396 -14.91 -1.50 -22.52
C GLN A 396 -15.62 -1.33 -23.87
N ARG A 397 -16.56 -0.39 -24.00
CA ARG A 397 -17.32 -0.16 -25.25
C ARG A 397 -16.54 0.62 -26.30
N ASN A 398 -15.45 1.26 -25.90
CA ASN A 398 -14.49 1.88 -26.81
C ASN A 398 -13.32 0.95 -27.18
N ASN A 399 -13.37 -0.34 -26.82
CA ASN A 399 -12.39 -1.36 -27.23
C ASN A 399 -10.91 -1.00 -26.95
N ARG A 400 -10.63 -0.19 -25.92
CA ARG A 400 -9.30 0.39 -25.69
C ARG A 400 -8.89 0.42 -24.22
N VAL A 401 -7.61 0.69 -23.97
CA VAL A 401 -7.09 1.06 -22.64
C VAL A 401 -6.67 2.52 -22.64
N GLN A 402 -7.24 3.30 -21.73
CA GLN A 402 -6.86 4.69 -21.47
C GLN A 402 -5.90 4.78 -20.29
N LYS A 403 -4.79 5.53 -20.43
CA LYS A 403 -3.93 5.93 -19.31
C LYS A 403 -4.12 7.41 -19.00
N PHE A 404 -4.50 7.71 -17.76
CA PHE A 404 -4.55 9.06 -17.19
C PHE A 404 -3.34 9.24 -16.27
N LEU A 405 -2.59 10.33 -16.42
CA LEU A 405 -1.56 10.69 -15.45
C LEU A 405 -2.20 11.25 -14.18
N MET A 406 -1.50 11.19 -13.04
CA MET A 406 -2.00 11.78 -11.80
C MET A 406 -2.36 13.27 -12.01
N ASP A 407 -3.53 13.64 -11.49
CA ASP A 407 -4.15 14.97 -11.60
C ASP A 407 -4.53 15.43 -13.03
N MET A 408 -4.45 14.55 -14.05
CA MET A 408 -4.82 14.86 -15.44
C MET A 408 -6.17 14.26 -15.84
N SER A 409 -7.07 15.11 -16.33
CA SER A 409 -8.44 14.75 -16.77
C SER A 409 -8.54 14.09 -18.15
N ALA A 410 -7.48 14.19 -18.97
CA ALA A 410 -7.42 13.64 -20.31
C ALA A 410 -6.44 12.46 -20.35
N GLY A 411 -6.91 11.32 -20.82
CA GLY A 411 -6.14 10.08 -20.94
C GLY A 411 -5.62 9.83 -22.36
N THR A 412 -4.44 9.22 -22.45
CA THR A 412 -3.84 8.72 -23.69
C THR A 412 -4.20 7.27 -23.92
N THR A 413 -4.62 6.90 -25.13
CA THR A 413 -4.82 5.48 -25.47
C THR A 413 -3.48 4.75 -25.55
N ILE A 414 -3.37 3.60 -24.89
CA ILE A 414 -2.14 2.79 -24.85
C ILE A 414 -2.29 1.37 -25.42
N ALA A 415 -3.53 0.89 -25.61
CA ALA A 415 -3.85 -0.38 -26.26
C ALA A 415 -5.24 -0.32 -26.90
N GLY A 416 -5.50 -1.16 -27.91
CA GLY A 416 -6.80 -1.27 -28.59
C GLY A 416 -7.10 -0.24 -29.70
N GLN A 417 -6.11 0.58 -30.08
CA GLN A 417 -6.22 1.73 -31.01
C GLN A 417 -7.07 2.91 -30.51
N ALA A 418 -6.65 4.13 -30.92
CA ALA A 418 -7.28 5.38 -30.49
C ALA A 418 -8.67 5.64 -31.11
N ASN A 419 -8.99 4.98 -32.22
CA ASN A 419 -10.26 5.12 -32.95
C ASN A 419 -11.42 4.28 -32.38
N ALA A 420 -11.21 3.61 -31.24
CA ALA A 420 -12.19 2.79 -30.53
C ALA A 420 -12.78 1.59 -31.31
N THR A 421 -12.15 1.19 -32.42
CA THR A 421 -12.61 0.10 -33.27
C THR A 421 -12.18 -1.25 -32.70
N GLY A 422 -13.13 -2.20 -32.55
CA GLY A 422 -12.79 -3.56 -32.12
C GLY A 422 -12.23 -4.43 -33.25
N GLY A 423 -11.34 -5.38 -32.93
CA GLY A 423 -10.70 -6.22 -33.95
C GLY A 423 -10.01 -7.48 -33.43
N LEU A 424 -9.60 -8.37 -34.35
CA LEU A 424 -9.03 -9.69 -34.05
C LEU A 424 -7.49 -9.75 -34.02
N THR A 425 -6.77 -8.80 -34.63
CA THR A 425 -5.30 -8.80 -34.56
C THR A 425 -4.82 -8.29 -33.20
N LEU A 426 -3.56 -8.55 -32.83
CA LEU A 426 -3.00 -8.19 -31.52
C LEU A 426 -2.82 -6.67 -31.29
N ASN A 427 -3.15 -5.84 -32.28
CA ASN A 427 -3.12 -4.37 -32.16
C ASN A 427 -4.47 -3.79 -31.71
N TYR A 428 -5.52 -4.60 -31.73
CA TYR A 428 -6.88 -4.28 -31.32
C TYR A 428 -7.29 -5.09 -30.09
N LEU A 429 -8.30 -4.61 -29.38
CA LEU A 429 -9.04 -5.34 -28.36
C LEU A 429 -10.51 -5.44 -28.82
N ARG A 430 -11.33 -6.19 -28.08
CA ARG A 430 -12.78 -6.28 -28.27
C ARG A 430 -13.46 -6.48 -26.92
N GLY A 431 -14.15 -5.44 -26.46
CA GLY A 431 -14.80 -5.43 -25.15
C GLY A 431 -13.88 -5.69 -23.95
N PRO A 432 -12.65 -5.11 -23.86
CA PRO A 432 -11.67 -5.47 -22.84
C PRO A 432 -12.19 -5.31 -21.41
N LEU A 433 -11.89 -6.28 -20.55
CA LEU A 433 -12.40 -6.36 -19.17
C LEU A 433 -11.29 -6.16 -18.14
N GLY A 434 -10.64 -7.22 -17.67
CA GLY A 434 -9.61 -7.13 -16.63
C GLY A 434 -8.31 -6.47 -17.09
N ILE A 435 -7.64 -5.74 -16.20
CA ILE A 435 -6.32 -5.15 -16.45
C ILE A 435 -5.40 -5.20 -15.22
N ILE A 436 -4.14 -5.55 -15.46
CA ILE A 436 -3.04 -5.45 -14.48
C ILE A 436 -1.82 -4.80 -15.11
N VAL A 437 -0.96 -4.20 -14.27
CA VAL A 437 0.24 -3.47 -14.67
C VAL A 437 1.42 -3.95 -13.81
N ASP A 438 2.52 -4.37 -14.45
CA ASP A 438 3.70 -4.87 -13.74
C ASP A 438 4.65 -3.73 -13.26
N GLU A 439 5.72 -4.08 -12.54
CA GLU A 439 6.72 -3.11 -12.08
C GLU A 439 7.45 -2.39 -13.24
N ASN A 440 7.54 -3.02 -14.42
CA ASN A 440 8.10 -2.44 -15.64
C ASN A 440 7.13 -1.50 -16.37
N SER A 441 5.87 -1.44 -15.93
CA SER A 441 4.73 -0.77 -16.58
C SER A 441 4.31 -1.37 -17.92
N ASN A 442 4.58 -2.67 -18.12
CA ASN A 442 3.86 -3.51 -19.08
C ASN A 442 2.42 -3.71 -18.59
N ILE A 443 1.47 -3.86 -19.51
CA ILE A 443 0.05 -4.11 -19.18
C ILE A 443 -0.38 -5.47 -19.72
N TYR A 444 -1.22 -6.17 -18.96
CA TYR A 444 -1.91 -7.38 -19.42
C TYR A 444 -3.41 -7.07 -19.41
N VAL A 445 -4.08 -7.38 -20.50
CA VAL A 445 -5.49 -7.04 -20.72
C VAL A 445 -6.25 -8.28 -21.13
N SER A 446 -7.38 -8.55 -20.45
CA SER A 446 -8.33 -9.58 -20.89
C SER A 446 -9.12 -9.05 -22.08
N ASP A 447 -8.76 -9.57 -23.25
CA ASP A 447 -9.38 -9.26 -24.53
C ASP A 447 -10.62 -10.15 -24.70
N ASN A 448 -11.61 -9.88 -23.86
CA ASN A 448 -12.73 -10.76 -23.52
C ASN A 448 -13.43 -11.37 -24.73
N ASN A 449 -13.96 -10.56 -25.66
CA ASN A 449 -14.71 -11.08 -26.81
C ASN A 449 -13.81 -11.64 -27.95
N ASN A 450 -12.54 -11.90 -27.63
CA ASN A 450 -11.53 -12.57 -28.46
C ASN A 450 -10.85 -13.74 -27.71
N ASP A 451 -11.39 -14.20 -26.56
CA ASP A 451 -10.95 -15.39 -25.79
C ASP A 451 -9.44 -15.49 -25.48
N ARG A 452 -8.84 -14.35 -25.15
CA ARG A 452 -7.38 -14.25 -24.93
C ARG A 452 -6.98 -13.14 -23.95
N ILE A 453 -5.76 -13.25 -23.45
CA ILE A 453 -5.03 -12.20 -22.74
C ILE A 453 -3.93 -11.67 -23.66
N VAL A 454 -3.87 -10.35 -23.81
CA VAL A 454 -2.87 -9.67 -24.64
C VAL A 454 -2.01 -8.78 -23.73
N ILE A 455 -0.68 -8.88 -23.87
CA ILE A 455 0.29 -8.02 -23.18
C ILE A 455 0.77 -6.90 -24.12
N TRP A 456 0.82 -5.65 -23.64
CA TRP A 456 1.61 -4.58 -24.26
C TRP A 456 2.78 -4.25 -23.34
N SER A 457 4.00 -4.39 -23.85
CA SER A 457 5.19 -3.92 -23.15
C SER A 457 5.21 -2.39 -23.05
N ASN A 458 5.88 -1.84 -22.04
CA ASN A 458 5.95 -0.39 -21.80
C ASN A 458 6.47 0.38 -23.03
N GLY A 459 5.59 1.13 -23.69
CA GLY A 459 5.89 1.90 -24.91
C GLY A 459 5.72 1.14 -26.24
N ALA A 460 5.19 -0.09 -26.23
CA ALA A 460 4.86 -0.83 -27.44
C ALA A 460 3.61 -0.27 -28.14
N THR A 461 3.62 -0.23 -29.47
CA THR A 461 2.46 0.15 -30.32
C THR A 461 1.56 -1.03 -30.68
N SER A 462 2.02 -2.25 -30.42
CA SER A 462 1.39 -3.53 -30.77
C SER A 462 1.38 -4.48 -29.59
N GLY A 463 0.31 -5.24 -29.41
CA GLY A 463 0.22 -6.26 -28.36
C GLY A 463 0.93 -7.55 -28.75
N SER A 464 1.14 -8.42 -27.77
CA SER A 464 1.61 -9.79 -27.93
C SER A 464 0.67 -10.75 -27.21
N LEU A 465 0.48 -11.97 -27.74
CA LEU A 465 -0.37 -12.95 -27.10
C LEU A 465 0.30 -13.44 -25.80
N PHE A 466 -0.45 -13.45 -24.69
CA PHE A 466 0.05 -13.93 -23.40
C PHE A 466 -0.58 -15.28 -23.00
N ALA A 467 -1.90 -15.40 -23.07
CA ALA A 467 -2.64 -16.60 -22.70
C ALA A 467 -3.97 -16.70 -23.46
N GLY A 468 -4.51 -17.91 -23.64
CA GLY A 468 -5.62 -18.16 -24.55
C GLY A 468 -5.18 -18.04 -26.02
N ASN A 469 -5.50 -19.03 -26.84
CA ASN A 469 -5.12 -19.07 -28.26
C ASN A 469 -6.00 -18.20 -29.18
N GLY A 470 -7.02 -17.51 -28.63
CA GLY A 470 -7.99 -16.75 -29.41
C GLY A 470 -9.15 -17.58 -29.98
N THR A 471 -9.39 -18.80 -29.46
CA THR A 471 -10.57 -19.61 -29.79
C THR A 471 -11.25 -20.10 -28.52
N THR A 472 -12.54 -19.81 -28.37
CA THR A 472 -13.41 -20.21 -27.26
C THR A 472 -13.28 -21.71 -26.94
N GLY A 473 -13.08 -22.06 -25.66
CA GLY A 473 -13.11 -23.45 -25.21
C GLY A 473 -12.42 -23.70 -23.88
N ASN A 474 -12.35 -24.98 -23.49
CA ASN A 474 -11.92 -25.42 -22.15
C ASN A 474 -10.57 -26.17 -22.13
N SER A 475 -9.85 -26.26 -23.25
CA SER A 475 -8.48 -26.79 -23.27
C SER A 475 -7.52 -25.95 -22.41
N ILE A 476 -6.34 -26.49 -22.10
CA ILE A 476 -5.32 -25.79 -21.27
C ILE A 476 -4.70 -24.56 -21.95
N ASN A 477 -4.89 -24.40 -23.26
CA ASN A 477 -4.46 -23.27 -24.07
C ASN A 477 -5.65 -22.41 -24.59
N GLN A 478 -6.87 -22.70 -24.13
CA GLN A 478 -8.09 -21.97 -24.47
C GLN A 478 -8.70 -21.30 -23.24
N LEU A 479 -9.52 -20.29 -23.47
CA LEU A 479 -10.33 -19.57 -22.49
C LEU A 479 -11.75 -19.42 -23.06
N ASP A 480 -12.71 -19.04 -22.22
CA ASP A 480 -14.09 -18.74 -22.61
C ASP A 480 -14.58 -17.53 -21.79
N ASP A 481 -14.65 -16.37 -22.45
CA ASP A 481 -14.84 -15.05 -21.82
C ASP A 481 -13.84 -14.80 -20.67
N PRO A 482 -12.55 -14.46 -20.91
CA PRO A 482 -11.66 -14.06 -19.80
C PRO A 482 -12.09 -12.72 -19.17
N TYR A 483 -12.17 -12.68 -17.84
CA TYR A 483 -12.52 -11.48 -17.04
C TYR A 483 -11.29 -10.93 -16.29
N GLY A 484 -11.22 -10.99 -14.96
CA GLY A 484 -10.19 -10.37 -14.14
C GLY A 484 -8.86 -11.12 -14.11
N LEU A 485 -7.80 -10.39 -13.74
CA LEU A 485 -6.41 -10.85 -13.75
C LEU A 485 -5.74 -10.58 -12.39
N ALA A 486 -4.83 -11.46 -11.97
CA ALA A 486 -3.94 -11.22 -10.83
C ALA A 486 -2.51 -11.65 -11.13
N HIS A 487 -1.52 -10.85 -10.72
CA HIS A 487 -0.09 -11.13 -10.85
C HIS A 487 0.49 -11.59 -9.51
N ASP A 488 1.28 -12.66 -9.52
CA ASP A 488 2.23 -12.95 -8.44
C ASP A 488 3.61 -12.36 -8.79
N PRO A 489 4.05 -11.25 -8.15
CA PRO A 489 5.34 -10.62 -8.43
C PRO A 489 6.54 -11.42 -7.93
N ASN A 490 6.34 -12.58 -7.30
CA ASN A 490 7.43 -13.48 -6.87
C ASN A 490 7.76 -14.56 -7.91
N SER A 491 6.81 -14.90 -8.80
CA SER A 491 6.96 -15.97 -9.80
C SER A 491 6.61 -15.56 -11.23
N ASP A 492 6.13 -14.33 -11.45
CA ASP A 492 5.57 -13.84 -12.71
C ASP A 492 4.45 -14.72 -13.29
N ALA A 493 3.75 -15.43 -12.39
CA ALA A 493 2.50 -16.10 -12.68
C ALA A 493 1.36 -15.09 -12.83
N ILE A 494 0.56 -15.23 -13.89
CA ILE A 494 -0.70 -14.51 -14.06
C ILE A 494 -1.86 -15.50 -13.89
N TYR A 495 -2.76 -15.19 -12.96
CA TYR A 495 -4.01 -15.90 -12.74
C TYR A 495 -5.14 -15.20 -13.52
N ILE A 496 -5.99 -15.99 -14.17
CA ILE A 496 -7.04 -15.52 -15.08
C ILE A 496 -8.39 -16.09 -14.63
N ALA A 497 -9.39 -15.23 -14.50
CA ALA A 497 -10.77 -15.64 -14.29
C ALA A 497 -11.37 -16.06 -15.65
N ASP A 498 -11.49 -17.38 -15.83
CA ASP A 498 -11.98 -18.00 -17.05
C ASP A 498 -13.48 -18.28 -16.85
N TYR A 499 -14.29 -17.27 -17.18
CA TYR A 499 -15.59 -16.97 -16.57
C TYR A 499 -16.65 -18.02 -16.93
N ASN A 500 -16.86 -18.28 -18.22
CA ASN A 500 -17.81 -19.29 -18.70
C ASN A 500 -17.29 -20.72 -18.46
N ASN A 501 -15.97 -20.91 -18.34
CA ASN A 501 -15.36 -22.18 -17.96
C ASN A 501 -15.42 -22.48 -16.44
N HIS A 502 -15.96 -21.57 -15.62
CA HIS A 502 -16.14 -21.76 -14.17
C HIS A 502 -14.83 -22.13 -13.43
N ARG A 503 -13.71 -21.53 -13.83
CA ARG A 503 -12.37 -21.90 -13.32
C ARG A 503 -11.42 -20.71 -13.23
N ILE A 504 -10.35 -20.89 -12.47
CA ILE A 504 -9.18 -20.02 -12.49
C ILE A 504 -8.01 -20.78 -13.12
N MET A 505 -7.43 -20.19 -14.15
CA MET A 505 -6.24 -20.70 -14.84
C MET A 505 -5.02 -19.87 -14.47
N ARG A 506 -3.83 -20.48 -14.44
CA ARG A 506 -2.54 -19.80 -14.23
C ARG A 506 -1.63 -20.01 -15.44
N TYR A 507 -1.09 -18.92 -15.97
CA TYR A 507 -0.10 -18.92 -17.06
C TYR A 507 1.19 -18.23 -16.61
N PHE A 508 2.25 -18.44 -17.38
CA PHE A 508 3.55 -17.78 -17.24
C PHE A 508 3.97 -17.18 -18.59
N GLN A 509 4.78 -16.13 -18.57
CA GLN A 509 5.29 -15.51 -19.79
C GLN A 509 5.96 -16.54 -20.72
N ASN A 510 5.63 -16.49 -22.01
CA ASN A 510 6.09 -17.39 -23.08
C ASN A 510 5.62 -18.86 -22.96
N ASN A 511 4.73 -19.21 -22.03
CA ASN A 511 4.12 -20.54 -21.98
C ASN A 511 2.72 -20.53 -22.64
N SER A 512 2.55 -21.32 -23.69
CA SER A 512 1.29 -21.43 -24.45
C SER A 512 0.17 -22.18 -23.73
N SER A 513 0.44 -22.81 -22.59
CA SER A 513 -0.51 -23.67 -21.87
C SER A 513 -0.55 -23.38 -20.36
N GLY A 514 -1.74 -23.19 -19.82
CA GLY A 514 -1.97 -22.86 -18.41
C GLY A 514 -2.14 -24.10 -17.52
N THR A 515 -2.11 -23.87 -16.21
CA THR A 515 -2.51 -24.85 -15.18
C THR A 515 -3.87 -24.47 -14.60
N LEU A 516 -4.76 -25.45 -14.40
CA LEU A 516 -5.94 -25.26 -13.54
C LEU A 516 -5.49 -25.01 -12.08
N VAL A 517 -6.06 -23.99 -11.43
CA VAL A 517 -5.75 -23.63 -10.03
C VAL A 517 -6.97 -23.77 -9.12
N ALA A 518 -8.15 -23.39 -9.60
CA ALA A 518 -9.38 -23.39 -8.81
C ALA A 518 -10.61 -23.61 -9.71
N GLY A 519 -11.68 -24.18 -9.15
CA GLY A 519 -12.90 -24.51 -9.91
C GLY A 519 -12.70 -25.65 -10.91
N GLY A 520 -13.28 -25.52 -12.10
CA GLY A 520 -13.18 -26.54 -13.17
C GLY A 520 -14.06 -27.78 -12.99
N ASN A 521 -14.58 -28.02 -11.78
CA ASN A 521 -15.54 -29.10 -11.46
C ASN A 521 -17.00 -28.76 -11.91
N GLY A 522 -17.15 -28.03 -13.00
CA GLY A 522 -18.43 -27.47 -13.47
C GLY A 522 -18.94 -26.29 -12.64
N ASN A 523 -20.00 -25.64 -13.15
CA ASN A 523 -20.70 -24.55 -12.49
C ASN A 523 -21.33 -25.00 -11.18
N GLY A 524 -21.07 -24.31 -10.07
CA GLY A 524 -21.81 -24.55 -8.83
C GLY A 524 -21.30 -23.79 -7.62
N LYS A 525 -21.89 -24.15 -6.47
CA LYS A 525 -21.69 -23.52 -5.16
C LYS A 525 -21.01 -24.43 -4.14
N ASN A 526 -20.64 -25.65 -4.53
CA ASN A 526 -19.86 -26.54 -3.67
C ASN A 526 -18.43 -26.00 -3.52
N GLN A 527 -17.73 -26.36 -2.44
CA GLN A 527 -16.40 -25.81 -2.14
C GLN A 527 -15.31 -26.18 -3.15
N THR A 528 -15.57 -27.11 -4.08
CA THR A 528 -14.68 -27.49 -5.18
C THR A 528 -15.05 -26.83 -6.52
N GLN A 529 -16.15 -26.07 -6.57
CA GLN A 529 -16.74 -25.45 -7.77
C GLN A 529 -16.68 -23.92 -7.70
N LEU A 530 -16.80 -23.27 -8.87
CA LEU A 530 -17.00 -21.83 -8.98
C LEU A 530 -18.23 -21.55 -9.86
N SER A 531 -18.76 -20.34 -9.77
CA SER A 531 -19.91 -19.87 -10.52
C SER A 531 -19.64 -18.46 -11.04
N LEU A 532 -19.27 -18.37 -12.33
CA LEU A 532 -18.99 -17.12 -13.03
C LEU A 532 -17.96 -16.22 -12.30
N PRO A 533 -16.72 -16.71 -12.06
CA PRO A 533 -15.69 -15.92 -11.39
C PRO A 533 -15.35 -14.68 -12.22
N THR A 534 -15.40 -13.49 -11.64
CA THR A 534 -15.15 -12.22 -12.37
C THR A 534 -13.81 -11.57 -12.05
N ALA A 535 -13.36 -11.61 -10.80
CA ALA A 535 -12.10 -10.99 -10.39
C ALA A 535 -11.33 -11.87 -9.40
N ILE A 536 -10.03 -11.60 -9.31
CA ILE A 536 -9.06 -12.35 -8.51
C ILE A 536 -8.14 -11.33 -7.83
N TYR A 537 -7.88 -11.52 -6.55
CA TYR A 537 -6.78 -10.86 -5.84
C TYR A 537 -5.81 -11.92 -5.31
N PHE A 538 -4.53 -11.81 -5.64
CA PHE A 538 -3.49 -12.71 -5.13
C PHE A 538 -2.96 -12.22 -3.78
N ASP A 539 -3.36 -12.91 -2.71
CA ASP A 539 -2.83 -12.69 -1.36
C ASP A 539 -1.50 -13.43 -1.20
N SER A 540 -0.42 -12.69 -1.44
CA SER A 540 0.97 -13.16 -1.29
C SER A 540 1.38 -13.49 0.15
N LEU A 541 0.63 -13.07 1.18
CA LEU A 541 0.95 -13.37 2.58
C LEU A 541 0.53 -14.79 2.97
N SER A 542 -0.62 -15.25 2.46
CA SER A 542 -1.16 -16.59 2.68
C SER A 542 -1.06 -17.52 1.47
N ASN A 543 -0.39 -17.08 0.40
CA ASN A 543 -0.24 -17.81 -0.87
C ASN A 543 -1.59 -18.32 -1.41
N SER A 544 -2.56 -17.42 -1.53
CA SER A 544 -3.95 -17.79 -1.86
C SER A 544 -4.63 -16.77 -2.77
N LEU A 545 -5.59 -17.22 -3.56
CA LEU A 545 -6.46 -16.35 -4.34
C LEU A 545 -7.72 -16.00 -3.54
N LEU A 546 -8.05 -14.71 -3.43
CA LEU A 546 -9.42 -14.28 -3.22
C LEU A 546 -10.10 -14.23 -4.58
N ILE A 547 -11.25 -14.90 -4.71
CA ILE A 547 -11.99 -15.06 -5.97
C ILE A 547 -13.38 -14.46 -5.78
N VAL A 548 -13.77 -13.58 -6.70
CA VAL A 548 -15.11 -12.99 -6.75
C VAL A 548 -16.04 -13.93 -7.49
N ASN A 549 -16.78 -14.73 -6.73
CA ASN A 549 -17.58 -15.84 -7.22
C ASN A 549 -19.01 -15.35 -7.57
N THR A 550 -19.10 -14.53 -8.62
CA THR A 550 -20.24 -13.65 -8.96
C THR A 550 -21.60 -14.36 -8.99
N GLY A 551 -21.66 -15.52 -9.64
CA GLY A 551 -22.87 -16.35 -9.77
C GLY A 551 -23.28 -17.04 -8.47
N ALA A 552 -22.33 -17.21 -7.55
CA ALA A 552 -22.58 -17.62 -6.17
C ALA A 552 -22.76 -16.44 -5.20
N HIS A 553 -22.65 -15.20 -5.66
CA HIS A 553 -22.83 -13.98 -4.85
C HIS A 553 -21.98 -13.94 -3.57
N ASN A 554 -20.76 -14.48 -3.62
CA ASN A 554 -19.85 -14.52 -2.48
C ASN A 554 -18.39 -14.30 -2.89
N ILE A 555 -17.55 -13.99 -1.90
CA ILE A 555 -16.09 -13.91 -2.03
C ILE A 555 -15.51 -15.14 -1.34
N VAL A 556 -14.64 -15.87 -2.03
CA VAL A 556 -14.07 -17.13 -1.53
C VAL A 556 -12.54 -17.09 -1.59
N ARG A 557 -11.87 -17.73 -0.62
CA ARG A 557 -10.41 -17.86 -0.55
C ARG A 557 -10.01 -19.28 -0.92
N TRP A 558 -9.22 -19.42 -1.98
CA TRP A 558 -8.63 -20.69 -2.43
C TRP A 558 -7.11 -20.64 -2.21
N VAL A 559 -6.61 -21.48 -1.29
CA VAL A 559 -5.16 -21.56 -0.98
C VAL A 559 -4.47 -22.37 -2.07
N LEU A 560 -3.34 -21.88 -2.59
CA LEU A 560 -2.69 -22.50 -3.74
C LEU A 560 -2.11 -23.88 -3.36
N GLY A 561 -2.63 -24.92 -4.01
CA GLY A 561 -2.32 -26.33 -3.73
C GLY A 561 -3.46 -27.09 -3.03
N GLU A 562 -4.43 -26.38 -2.43
CA GLU A 562 -5.63 -27.01 -1.87
C GLU A 562 -6.68 -27.33 -2.94
N SER A 563 -7.58 -28.25 -2.64
CA SER A 563 -8.64 -28.72 -3.55
C SER A 563 -9.99 -28.02 -3.36
N SER A 564 -10.12 -27.10 -2.39
CA SER A 564 -11.38 -26.45 -2.06
C SER A 564 -11.20 -25.03 -1.50
N TRP A 565 -12.24 -24.21 -1.59
CA TRP A 565 -12.28 -22.85 -1.07
C TRP A 565 -12.97 -22.72 0.30
N THR A 566 -12.61 -21.64 1.00
CA THR A 566 -13.25 -21.17 2.24
C THR A 566 -14.01 -19.86 1.98
N LEU A 567 -15.13 -19.64 2.66
CA LEU A 567 -15.92 -18.41 2.51
C LEU A 567 -15.22 -17.23 3.19
N VAL A 568 -15.23 -16.06 2.56
CA VAL A 568 -14.70 -14.81 3.13
C VAL A 568 -15.81 -13.79 3.38
N ALA A 569 -16.68 -13.55 2.40
CA ALA A 569 -17.84 -12.67 2.54
C ALA A 569 -19.02 -13.09 1.65
N GLY A 570 -20.23 -12.65 2.00
CA GLY A 570 -21.47 -13.15 1.42
C GLY A 570 -21.94 -14.44 2.09
N ASN A 571 -22.81 -15.19 1.41
CA ASN A 571 -23.45 -16.38 1.98
C ASN A 571 -22.85 -17.68 1.42
N ILE A 572 -22.67 -18.70 2.28
CA ILE A 572 -22.13 -20.02 1.89
C ILE A 572 -22.99 -20.73 0.83
N ASN A 573 -24.32 -20.61 0.93
CA ASN A 573 -25.30 -21.16 -0.01
C ASN A 573 -25.52 -20.25 -1.23
N GLY A 574 -24.76 -19.14 -1.31
CA GLY A 574 -24.84 -18.15 -2.37
C GLY A 574 -26.20 -17.48 -2.52
N THR A 575 -26.88 -17.21 -1.40
CA THR A 575 -28.10 -16.41 -1.36
C THR A 575 -27.75 -14.93 -1.51
N ALA A 576 -28.37 -14.24 -2.48
CA ALA A 576 -28.23 -12.79 -2.63
C ALA A 576 -28.97 -12.03 -1.51
N GLY A 577 -28.47 -10.86 -1.13
CA GLY A 577 -29.16 -9.99 -0.18
C GLY A 577 -28.50 -8.61 -0.02
N ILE A 578 -29.13 -7.74 0.77
CA ILE A 578 -28.73 -6.33 0.97
C ILE A 578 -28.11 -6.04 2.36
N SER A 579 -28.11 -6.99 3.29
CA SER A 579 -27.52 -6.81 4.62
C SER A 579 -25.98 -6.75 4.60
N SER A 580 -25.35 -6.44 5.73
CA SER A 580 -23.89 -6.48 5.94
C SER A 580 -23.24 -7.81 5.55
N MET A 581 -23.90 -8.94 5.88
CA MET A 581 -23.43 -10.31 5.62
C MET A 581 -23.73 -10.84 4.22
N HIS A 582 -24.43 -10.08 3.37
CA HIS A 582 -24.87 -10.52 2.04
C HIS A 582 -24.33 -9.61 0.95
N LEU A 583 -24.06 -10.21 -0.21
CA LEU A 583 -23.66 -9.53 -1.44
C LEU A 583 -24.65 -9.90 -2.55
N LYS A 584 -24.61 -9.23 -3.69
CA LYS A 584 -25.45 -9.50 -4.85
C LYS A 584 -24.65 -9.28 -6.13
N SER A 585 -24.19 -10.38 -6.72
CA SER A 585 -23.28 -10.37 -7.88
C SER A 585 -22.13 -9.36 -7.73
N PRO A 586 -21.29 -9.47 -6.68
CA PRO A 586 -20.10 -8.65 -6.57
C PRO A 586 -19.19 -8.89 -7.78
N THR A 587 -18.44 -7.88 -8.23
CA THR A 587 -17.58 -8.00 -9.43
C THR A 587 -16.10 -7.75 -9.19
N ASP A 588 -15.71 -7.24 -8.03
CA ASP A 588 -14.30 -7.02 -7.70
C ASP A 588 -14.02 -7.02 -6.18
N VAL A 589 -12.77 -7.33 -5.82
CA VAL A 589 -12.25 -7.39 -4.45
C VAL A 589 -10.80 -6.93 -4.38
N THR A 590 -10.47 -6.09 -3.39
CA THR A 590 -9.09 -5.69 -3.11
C THR A 590 -8.80 -5.66 -1.61
N LEU A 591 -7.52 -5.77 -1.22
CA LEU A 591 -7.06 -5.70 0.17
C LEU A 591 -6.19 -4.47 0.41
N ASP A 592 -6.29 -3.89 1.60
CA ASP A 592 -5.27 -2.96 2.10
C ASP A 592 -4.07 -3.70 2.73
N PRO A 593 -2.92 -3.04 2.97
CA PRO A 593 -1.74 -3.65 3.59
C PRO A 593 -1.92 -4.17 5.02
N MET A 594 -3.08 -3.94 5.65
CA MET A 594 -3.44 -4.51 6.96
C MET A 594 -4.33 -5.75 6.82
N GLY A 595 -4.71 -6.13 5.60
CA GLY A 595 -5.55 -7.30 5.31
C GLY A 595 -7.06 -7.04 5.43
N ASN A 596 -7.51 -5.78 5.55
CA ASN A 596 -8.94 -5.48 5.44
C ASN A 596 -9.36 -5.54 3.97
N MET A 597 -10.61 -5.98 3.74
CA MET A 597 -11.12 -6.28 2.40
C MET A 597 -12.18 -5.27 1.96
N TYR A 598 -12.11 -4.91 0.68
CA TYR A 598 -13.00 -3.97 0.01
C TYR A 598 -13.65 -4.71 -1.15
N VAL A 599 -14.97 -4.59 -1.32
CA VAL A 599 -15.75 -5.37 -2.31
C VAL A 599 -16.68 -4.46 -3.11
N ALA A 600 -16.63 -4.56 -4.44
CA ALA A 600 -17.58 -3.94 -5.35
C ALA A 600 -18.88 -4.78 -5.40
N ASP A 601 -19.84 -4.45 -4.55
CA ASP A 601 -21.12 -5.16 -4.42
C ASP A 601 -22.13 -4.66 -5.48
N ARG A 602 -21.79 -4.92 -6.75
CA ARG A 602 -22.32 -4.26 -7.95
C ARG A 602 -23.84 -4.12 -7.98
N ASN A 603 -24.60 -5.22 -7.85
CA ASN A 603 -26.07 -5.16 -7.98
C ASN A 603 -26.77 -4.64 -6.71
N ASN A 604 -25.99 -4.26 -5.68
CA ASN A 604 -26.43 -3.52 -4.50
C ASN A 604 -25.96 -2.04 -4.52
N GLN A 605 -25.32 -1.56 -5.59
CA GLN A 605 -24.94 -0.15 -5.79
C GLN A 605 -24.06 0.45 -4.68
N ARG A 606 -23.11 -0.33 -4.16
CA ARG A 606 -22.28 0.04 -3.01
C ARG A 606 -20.89 -0.58 -3.03
N ILE A 607 -19.95 0.04 -2.31
CA ILE A 607 -18.68 -0.59 -1.91
C ILE A 607 -18.78 -0.99 -0.44
N GLN A 608 -18.53 -2.27 -0.15
CA GLN A 608 -18.51 -2.84 1.20
C GLN A 608 -17.07 -2.95 1.71
N PHE A 609 -16.85 -2.54 2.96
CA PHE A 609 -15.60 -2.69 3.70
C PHE A 609 -15.76 -3.74 4.81
N TYR A 610 -14.82 -4.67 4.90
CA TYR A 610 -14.74 -5.74 5.88
C TYR A 610 -13.39 -5.63 6.63
N PRO A 611 -13.38 -5.35 7.94
CA PRO A 611 -12.18 -5.49 8.76
C PRO A 611 -11.58 -6.90 8.66
N VAL A 612 -10.27 -7.04 8.86
CA VAL A 612 -9.60 -8.35 8.81
C VAL A 612 -10.22 -9.34 9.81
N GLY A 613 -10.76 -10.46 9.28
CA GLY A 613 -11.45 -11.49 10.06
C GLY A 613 -12.96 -11.30 10.26
N GLU A 614 -13.53 -10.15 9.87
CA GLU A 614 -14.96 -9.86 10.03
C GLU A 614 -15.80 -10.27 8.81
N THR A 615 -16.98 -10.85 9.07
CA THR A 615 -17.96 -11.23 8.02
C THR A 615 -19.07 -10.19 7.83
N ASN A 616 -19.09 -9.13 8.64
CA ASN A 616 -20.04 -8.03 8.55
C ASN A 616 -19.46 -6.84 7.77
N GLY A 617 -19.92 -6.65 6.54
CA GLY A 617 -19.48 -5.54 5.70
C GLY A 617 -20.20 -4.22 6.03
N THR A 618 -19.43 -3.15 6.16
CA THR A 618 -19.92 -1.77 6.30
C THR A 618 -19.90 -1.07 4.95
N THR A 619 -20.99 -0.40 4.57
CA THR A 619 -21.02 0.40 3.32
C THR A 619 -20.21 1.67 3.50
N ILE A 620 -19.16 1.86 2.69
CA ILE A 620 -18.27 3.04 2.76
C ILE A 620 -18.45 4.03 1.60
N ALA A 621 -19.01 3.58 0.48
CA ALA A 621 -19.34 4.42 -0.68
C ALA A 621 -20.57 3.86 -1.41
N GLY A 622 -21.33 4.73 -2.07
CA GLY A 622 -22.63 4.39 -2.67
C GLY A 622 -23.75 4.26 -1.62
N ARG A 623 -24.94 3.84 -2.06
CA ARG A 623 -26.10 3.63 -1.17
C ARG A 623 -26.79 2.32 -1.53
N THR A 624 -26.84 1.40 -0.56
CA THR A 624 -27.40 0.06 -0.73
C THR A 624 -28.76 0.07 -1.45
N GLY A 625 -28.79 -0.50 -2.65
CA GLY A 625 -29.99 -0.65 -3.49
C GLY A 625 -30.43 0.59 -4.26
N ILE A 626 -29.66 1.69 -4.26
CA ILE A 626 -30.03 2.95 -4.90
C ILE A 626 -29.03 3.30 -6.02
N THR A 627 -29.51 3.25 -7.27
CA THR A 627 -28.78 3.71 -8.46
C THR A 627 -28.78 5.24 -8.55
N GLY A 628 -27.73 5.86 -9.08
CA GLY A 628 -27.77 7.24 -9.57
C GLY A 628 -26.43 7.85 -9.96
N SER A 629 -26.47 9.08 -10.49
CA SER A 629 -25.34 9.75 -11.14
C SER A 629 -24.71 10.90 -10.35
N ASN A 630 -25.21 11.25 -9.15
CA ASN A 630 -24.50 12.20 -8.27
C ASN A 630 -23.26 11.54 -7.62
N SER A 631 -22.43 12.31 -6.92
CA SER A 631 -21.16 11.84 -6.32
C SER A 631 -21.32 10.92 -5.10
N THR A 632 -22.53 10.73 -4.57
CA THR A 632 -22.82 9.79 -3.45
C THR A 632 -23.44 8.48 -3.92
N LEU A 633 -23.69 8.33 -5.22
CA LEU A 633 -24.33 7.19 -5.86
C LEU A 633 -23.43 6.60 -6.96
N PHE A 634 -23.80 5.38 -7.37
CA PHE A 634 -23.18 4.66 -8.47
C PHE A 634 -24.25 4.13 -9.43
N ASP A 635 -23.84 3.75 -10.64
CA ASP A 635 -24.62 2.86 -11.50
C ASP A 635 -23.79 1.65 -11.98
N THR A 636 -23.95 0.59 -11.19
CA THR A 636 -23.29 -0.71 -11.26
C THR A 636 -21.76 -0.62 -11.13
N PRO A 637 -21.24 -0.27 -9.93
CA PRO A 637 -19.80 -0.14 -9.73
C PRO A 637 -19.12 -1.48 -9.99
N SER A 638 -18.11 -1.50 -10.87
CA SER A 638 -17.56 -2.75 -11.43
C SER A 638 -16.21 -3.18 -10.86
N SER A 639 -15.33 -2.23 -10.55
CA SER A 639 -13.95 -2.47 -10.08
C SER A 639 -13.48 -1.39 -9.10
N ILE A 640 -12.52 -1.74 -8.23
CA ILE A 640 -12.00 -0.93 -7.13
C ILE A 640 -10.50 -1.14 -6.87
N ILE A 641 -9.78 -0.05 -6.62
CA ILE A 641 -8.39 -0.13 -6.14
C ILE A 641 -8.10 0.94 -5.09
N LEU A 642 -7.06 0.73 -4.31
CA LEU A 642 -6.55 1.66 -3.31
C LEU A 642 -5.24 2.29 -3.81
N ASP A 643 -5.06 3.60 -3.61
CA ASP A 643 -3.74 4.21 -3.80
C ASP A 643 -2.80 4.00 -2.60
N ASN A 644 -1.55 4.45 -2.71
CA ASN A 644 -0.53 4.34 -1.65
C ASN A 644 -0.92 5.09 -0.35
N GLN A 645 -2.00 5.89 -0.35
CA GLN A 645 -2.58 6.60 0.79
C GLN A 645 -3.91 5.97 1.27
N LEU A 646 -4.34 4.87 0.65
CA LEU A 646 -5.57 4.13 0.91
C LEU A 646 -6.85 4.96 0.66
N ASN A 647 -6.78 5.89 -0.29
CA ASN A 647 -7.96 6.45 -0.94
C ASN A 647 -8.53 5.41 -1.91
N LEU A 648 -9.85 5.29 -1.95
CA LEU A 648 -10.56 4.32 -2.79
C LEU A 648 -10.86 4.93 -4.16
N TYR A 649 -10.49 4.23 -5.23
CA TYR A 649 -10.93 4.50 -6.60
C TYR A 649 -12.01 3.48 -6.98
N VAL A 650 -13.05 3.90 -7.69
CA VAL A 650 -14.19 3.08 -8.09
C VAL A 650 -14.51 3.32 -9.56
N VAL A 651 -14.62 2.24 -10.34
CA VAL A 651 -15.20 2.28 -11.70
C VAL A 651 -16.71 2.37 -11.58
N ASP A 652 -17.28 3.50 -11.97
CA ASP A 652 -18.71 3.80 -11.88
C ASP A 652 -19.34 3.66 -13.28
N ARG A 653 -19.54 2.40 -13.66
CA ARG A 653 -19.59 1.93 -15.06
C ARG A 653 -20.64 2.64 -15.92
N PHE A 654 -21.92 2.61 -15.54
CA PHE A 654 -22.98 3.24 -16.35
C PHE A 654 -23.09 4.77 -16.13
N ASN A 655 -22.35 5.33 -15.16
CA ASN A 655 -22.09 6.77 -15.08
C ASN A 655 -20.84 7.20 -15.88
N HIS A 656 -20.25 6.28 -16.68
CA HIS A 656 -19.19 6.56 -17.64
C HIS A 656 -17.92 7.20 -17.04
N ARG A 657 -17.63 6.93 -15.76
CA ARG A 657 -16.63 7.67 -14.98
C ARG A 657 -15.87 6.82 -13.98
N ILE A 658 -14.74 7.36 -13.49
CA ILE A 658 -14.00 6.84 -12.34
C ILE A 658 -14.10 7.85 -11.19
N GLN A 659 -14.53 7.40 -10.01
CA GLN A 659 -14.65 8.23 -8.81
C GLN A 659 -13.55 7.89 -7.79
N LYS A 660 -12.96 8.91 -7.16
CA LYS A 660 -12.03 8.80 -6.03
C LYS A 660 -12.68 9.27 -4.72
N PHE A 661 -12.65 8.43 -3.70
CA PHE A 661 -13.13 8.71 -2.35
C PHE A 661 -11.93 8.85 -1.41
N LEU A 662 -11.73 10.06 -0.87
CA LEU A 662 -10.59 10.36 0.00
C LEU A 662 -10.77 9.71 1.37
N ARG A 663 -9.68 9.18 1.92
CA ARG A 663 -9.59 8.70 3.31
C ARG A 663 -9.23 9.86 4.24
N TYR A 664 -9.76 9.84 5.47
CA TYR A 664 -9.43 10.78 6.54
C TYR A 664 -9.37 10.10 7.93
#